data_AF-A0A399EGW6-F1
#
_entry.id   AF-A0A399EGW6-F1
#
_cell.length_a   1.000
_cell.length_b   1.000
_cell.length_c   1.000
_cell.angle_alpha   90.00
_cell.angle_beta   90.00
_cell.angle_gamma   90.00
#
_symmetry.space_group_name_H-M   'P 1'
#
loop_
_entity.id
_entity.type
_entity.pdbx_description
1 polymer ?
#
loop_
_entity_poly.entity_id
_entity_poly.type
_entity_poly.pdbx_seq_one_letter_code
_entity_poly.pdbx_strand_id
1 'polypeptide(L)'
;MVRPYGYPLQRKARLQREWLHLEIQRYRRQLEEAREAEEAGAELSQRLQAQQGKGTPLPQELHARLEAHLGAALPKIVIHTDDEADALAEELQAEAFTSGNAIFFRKGAYDPYSEAGQKLLAHEAAHVLQQRQGLAKAGIDSDRSLEEQARQAEQPFIPRPVRWLELAGGLTIRLPAEEEGWLDEGSAIGLRGEYRAIPQRIARAYRQGLSATAVAEAIRKAEAAVHMPLLEAVLTFLGRAEGLKNHLLQAYRGGETAQATATPAQPAVQRQATSANRPPLRDLEPNFTFDAFLEQIATNLAYSNLPDLENQIRDSVDERGLEAPRRGSNPAELLKVFGFTSDRVIYGRWGLQARAFLPDPKRKTPYNQRAILAFRGTEGMYPAVTTLEAKLDTAIGDMTAEGAGYPQYQQNQELIARNLEFVARKSQGGKAVLTGHSLGGALAQITAAKHPNLTDQVVTFMAPAIRTADAKTVDQYNRVHKDDPIEARHYRVEGDLVPLAGEKLLTGKLYTFERRVRKDSNQPWRTGGLWGAVIDTHLTHPLAHLIDQQGATNPYQQAIDQHGAHDPYLNSSETAEVNIKWSGAYDLSKDKDPRLNLSQPHLATAPQKYYWAAVDVYYDRIAYTTLLEAIEAIAKRHDQYPAFRKAALEFIGSTDRLPLSKDALLLAQQIQIKDFEESIFFYIKSRFAKMKEEGVKIGQDVKYDIADELLRIWCSWHPGKKVTR
;
A
#
# COMPACT_ATOMS: atom_id res chain seq x y z
N MET A 1 -49.80 -59.42 -44.82
CA MET A 1 -49.93 -59.76 -43.39
C MET A 1 -49.51 -58.56 -42.58
N VAL A 2 -50.43 -57.98 -41.81
CA VAL A 2 -50.21 -56.84 -40.93
C VAL A 2 -49.79 -57.35 -39.55
N ARG A 3 -48.71 -56.80 -38.96
CA ARG A 3 -48.53 -56.72 -37.50
C ARG A 3 -48.21 -55.26 -37.13
N PRO A 4 -48.83 -54.69 -36.08
CA PRO A 4 -48.78 -53.26 -35.82
C PRO A 4 -47.66 -52.84 -34.87
N TYR A 5 -47.19 -51.62 -35.11
CA TYR A 5 -46.31 -50.82 -34.27
C TYR A 5 -46.98 -50.44 -32.94
N GLY A 6 -46.29 -50.68 -31.83
CA GLY A 6 -46.53 -50.06 -30.54
C GLY A 6 -45.21 -49.96 -29.79
N TYR A 7 -45.03 -48.90 -29.00
CA TYR A 7 -43.84 -48.49 -28.21
C TYR A 7 -42.89 -47.49 -28.89
N PRO A 8 -43.23 -46.18 -28.82
CA PRO A 8 -42.37 -45.27 -28.04
C PRO A 8 -43.09 -44.23 -27.15
N LEU A 9 -44.43 -44.12 -27.20
CA LEU A 9 -45.16 -43.04 -26.50
C LEU A 9 -45.26 -43.22 -24.97
N GLN A 10 -45.30 -44.46 -24.46
CA GLN A 10 -45.45 -44.72 -23.02
C GLN A 10 -44.20 -44.35 -22.20
N ARG A 11 -42.99 -44.42 -22.79
CA ARG A 11 -41.74 -44.11 -22.09
C ARG A 11 -41.54 -42.60 -21.90
N LYS A 12 -41.96 -41.80 -22.88
CA LYS A 12 -41.91 -40.33 -22.81
C LYS A 12 -42.90 -39.76 -21.79
N ALA A 13 -44.11 -40.34 -21.73
CA ALA A 13 -45.13 -39.97 -20.75
C ALA A 13 -44.75 -40.37 -19.30
N ARG A 14 -44.04 -41.49 -19.11
CA ARG A 14 -43.53 -41.90 -17.79
C ARG A 14 -42.43 -40.96 -17.28
N LEU A 15 -41.46 -40.64 -18.14
CA LEU A 15 -40.36 -39.73 -17.79
C LEU A 15 -40.85 -38.30 -17.53
N GLN A 16 -41.88 -37.82 -18.26
CA GLN A 16 -42.51 -36.52 -17.96
C GLN A 16 -43.25 -36.50 -16.62
N ARG A 17 -43.89 -37.61 -16.22
CA ARG A 17 -44.55 -37.71 -14.91
C ARG A 17 -43.56 -37.81 -13.77
N GLU A 18 -42.48 -38.58 -13.94
CA GLU A 18 -41.39 -38.67 -12.97
C GLU A 18 -40.69 -37.31 -12.79
N TRP A 19 -40.44 -36.57 -13.88
CA TRP A 19 -39.85 -35.23 -13.83
C TRP A 19 -40.77 -34.21 -13.12
N LEU A 20 -42.05 -34.17 -13.46
CA LEU A 20 -43.02 -33.28 -12.80
C LEU A 20 -43.20 -33.64 -11.32
N HIS A 21 -43.13 -34.92 -10.96
CA HIS A 21 -43.22 -35.37 -9.57
C HIS A 21 -42.01 -34.91 -8.74
N LEU A 22 -40.80 -34.99 -9.31
CA LEU A 22 -39.57 -34.51 -8.68
C LEU A 22 -39.54 -32.97 -8.56
N GLU A 23 -40.07 -32.27 -9.56
CA GLU A 23 -40.14 -30.79 -9.55
C GLU A 23 -41.15 -30.29 -8.52
N ILE A 24 -42.30 -30.96 -8.37
CA ILE A 24 -43.27 -30.69 -7.31
C ILE A 24 -42.68 -30.98 -5.91
N GLN A 25 -41.90 -32.06 -5.75
CA GLN A 25 -41.22 -32.35 -4.48
C GLN A 25 -40.17 -31.27 -4.14
N ARG A 26 -39.40 -30.80 -5.14
CA ARG A 26 -38.44 -29.71 -4.97
C ARG A 26 -39.12 -28.41 -4.57
N TYR A 27 -40.23 -28.06 -5.21
CA TYR A 27 -40.99 -26.85 -4.90
C TYR A 27 -41.65 -26.91 -3.51
N ARG A 28 -42.13 -28.09 -3.09
CA ARG A 28 -42.63 -28.31 -1.73
C ARG A 28 -41.55 -28.16 -0.68
N ARG A 29 -40.36 -28.73 -0.91
CA ARG A 29 -39.22 -28.55 -0.01
C ARG A 29 -38.85 -27.07 0.13
N GLN A 30 -38.83 -26.32 -0.97
CA GLN A 30 -38.56 -24.88 -0.92
C GLN A 30 -39.64 -24.08 -0.15
N LEU A 31 -40.91 -24.50 -0.25
CA LEU A 31 -42.00 -23.90 0.54
C LEU A 31 -41.92 -24.28 2.02
N GLU A 32 -41.51 -25.50 2.33
CA GLU A 32 -41.26 -25.96 3.71
C GLU A 32 -40.07 -25.21 4.33
N GLU A 33 -38.94 -25.11 3.63
CA GLU A 33 -37.76 -24.34 4.06
C GLU A 33 -38.09 -22.84 4.25
N ALA A 34 -38.89 -22.25 3.35
CA ALA A 34 -39.32 -20.86 3.48
C ALA A 34 -40.26 -20.65 4.68
N ARG A 35 -41.14 -21.62 4.95
CA ARG A 35 -42.05 -21.59 6.09
C ARG A 35 -41.32 -21.81 7.41
N GLU A 36 -40.36 -22.72 7.45
CA GLU A 36 -39.49 -22.95 8.61
C GLU A 36 -38.65 -21.70 8.93
N ALA A 37 -38.14 -21.00 7.90
CA ALA A 37 -37.44 -19.73 8.07
C ALA A 37 -38.37 -18.60 8.57
N GLU A 38 -39.62 -18.56 8.11
CA GLU A 38 -40.64 -17.61 8.58
C GLU A 38 -41.05 -17.87 10.03
N GLU A 39 -41.23 -19.15 10.41
CA GLU A 39 -41.53 -19.58 11.78
C GLU A 39 -40.35 -19.29 12.73
N ALA A 40 -39.11 -19.60 12.33
CA ALA A 40 -37.90 -19.27 13.09
C ALA A 40 -37.70 -17.74 13.26
N GLY A 41 -37.97 -16.96 12.21
CA GLY A 41 -37.92 -15.49 12.29
C GLY A 41 -38.99 -14.90 13.23
N ALA A 42 -40.17 -15.53 13.30
CA ALA A 42 -41.23 -15.15 14.23
C ALA A 42 -40.85 -15.48 15.69
N GLU A 43 -40.23 -16.64 15.93
CA GLU A 43 -39.76 -17.05 17.26
C GLU A 43 -38.63 -16.12 17.77
N LEU A 44 -37.63 -15.83 16.94
CA LEU A 44 -36.57 -14.87 17.26
C LEU A 44 -37.15 -13.48 17.58
N SER A 45 -38.12 -13.02 16.79
CA SER A 45 -38.80 -11.74 17.02
C SER A 45 -39.54 -11.71 18.36
N GLN A 46 -40.21 -12.81 18.75
CA GLN A 46 -40.87 -12.91 20.06
C GLN A 46 -39.87 -12.90 21.22
N ARG A 47 -38.73 -13.61 21.08
CA ARG A 47 -37.67 -13.62 22.10
C ARG A 47 -37.02 -12.25 22.27
N LEU A 48 -36.78 -11.53 21.18
CA LEU A 48 -36.30 -10.13 21.23
C LEU A 48 -37.33 -9.19 21.85
N GLN A 49 -38.62 -9.36 21.55
CA GLN A 49 -39.70 -8.59 22.21
C GLN A 49 -39.76 -8.86 23.72
N ALA A 50 -39.56 -10.11 24.14
CA ALA A 50 -39.53 -10.49 25.56
C ALA A 50 -38.32 -9.93 26.33
N GLN A 51 -37.32 -9.38 25.62
CA GLN A 51 -36.18 -8.67 26.19
C GLN A 51 -36.41 -7.15 26.30
N GLN A 52 -37.48 -6.60 25.71
CA GLN A 52 -37.80 -5.19 25.84
C GLN A 52 -38.07 -4.82 27.31
N GLY A 53 -37.32 -3.86 27.83
CA GLY A 53 -37.41 -3.40 29.23
C GLY A 53 -36.52 -4.15 30.22
N LYS A 54 -35.74 -5.14 29.75
CA LYS A 54 -34.64 -5.77 30.51
C LYS A 54 -33.31 -5.12 30.11
N GLY A 55 -32.23 -5.45 30.81
CA GLY A 55 -30.89 -4.89 30.55
C GLY A 55 -30.55 -3.64 31.36
N THR A 56 -29.34 -3.12 31.17
CA THR A 56 -28.79 -1.98 31.92
C THR A 56 -28.57 -0.79 30.99
N PRO A 57 -29.03 0.43 31.33
CA PRO A 57 -28.75 1.59 30.51
C PRO A 57 -27.25 1.90 30.45
N LEU A 58 -26.76 2.29 29.27
CA LEU A 58 -25.36 2.69 29.12
C LEU A 58 -25.06 3.91 30.02
N PRO A 59 -23.97 3.89 30.82
CA PRO A 59 -23.60 5.02 31.68
C PRO A 59 -23.50 6.33 30.91
N GLN A 60 -24.02 7.42 31.50
CA GLN A 60 -24.14 8.72 30.83
C GLN A 60 -22.80 9.25 30.28
N GLU A 61 -21.70 9.01 30.99
CA GLU A 61 -20.37 9.42 30.53
C GLU A 61 -19.93 8.67 29.26
N LEU A 62 -20.15 7.35 29.21
CA LEU A 62 -19.85 6.52 28.04
C LEU A 62 -20.77 6.88 26.87
N HIS A 63 -22.04 7.15 27.16
CA HIS A 63 -23.02 7.59 26.18
C HIS A 63 -22.61 8.92 25.52
N ALA A 64 -22.26 9.93 26.30
CA ALA A 64 -21.80 11.23 25.78
C ALA A 64 -20.51 11.12 24.95
N ARG A 65 -19.58 10.24 25.37
CA ARG A 65 -18.34 10.00 24.62
C ARG A 65 -18.60 9.28 23.29
N LEU A 66 -19.53 8.32 23.26
CA LEU A 66 -19.96 7.66 22.02
C LEU A 66 -20.66 8.63 21.07
N GLU A 67 -21.50 9.53 21.56
CA GLU A 67 -22.13 10.58 20.73
C GLU A 67 -21.09 11.51 20.11
N ALA A 68 -20.10 11.94 20.91
CA ALA A 68 -18.99 12.76 20.43
C ALA A 68 -18.12 12.00 19.40
N HIS A 69 -17.91 10.71 19.62
CA HIS A 69 -17.14 9.83 18.74
C HIS A 69 -17.83 9.58 17.40
N LEU A 70 -19.13 9.31 17.41
CA LEU A 70 -19.95 9.09 16.21
C LEU A 70 -20.39 10.41 15.52
N GLY A 71 -20.19 11.56 16.18
CA GLY A 71 -20.61 12.86 15.68
C GLY A 71 -22.14 13.01 15.56
N ALA A 72 -22.91 12.21 16.29
CA ALA A 72 -24.37 12.15 16.18
C ALA A 72 -25.03 11.84 17.53
N ALA A 73 -26.25 12.35 17.72
CA ALA A 73 -27.04 12.08 18.92
C ALA A 73 -27.62 10.66 18.89
N LEU A 74 -27.40 9.89 19.96
CA LEU A 74 -27.85 8.52 20.11
C LEU A 74 -29.12 8.46 20.97
N PRO A 75 -30.06 7.52 20.71
CA PRO A 75 -31.11 7.22 21.68
C PRO A 75 -30.48 6.66 22.97
N LYS A 76 -31.29 6.51 24.02
CA LYS A 76 -30.82 5.80 25.23
C LYS A 76 -30.48 4.36 24.85
N ILE A 77 -29.21 3.99 24.95
CA ILE A 77 -28.72 2.64 24.66
C ILE A 77 -28.94 1.74 25.88
N VAL A 78 -29.48 0.55 25.65
CA VAL A 78 -29.66 -0.50 26.67
C VAL A 78 -28.72 -1.66 26.36
N ILE A 79 -27.94 -2.08 27.35
CA ILE A 79 -26.94 -3.13 27.22
C ILE A 79 -27.48 -4.42 27.86
N HIS A 80 -27.41 -5.52 27.11
CA HIS A 80 -27.75 -6.87 27.55
C HIS A 80 -26.51 -7.76 27.55
N THR A 81 -26.21 -8.37 28.70
CA THR A 81 -25.06 -9.26 28.91
C THR A 81 -25.45 -10.51 29.72
N ASP A 82 -26.74 -10.82 29.79
CA ASP A 82 -27.26 -11.99 30.50
C ASP A 82 -27.18 -13.26 29.64
N ASP A 83 -27.53 -14.41 30.22
CA ASP A 83 -27.41 -15.70 29.52
C ASP A 83 -28.33 -15.77 28.27
N GLU A 84 -29.45 -15.04 28.25
CA GLU A 84 -30.31 -14.96 27.06
C GLU A 84 -29.67 -14.10 25.96
N ALA A 85 -28.99 -13.00 26.31
CA ALA A 85 -28.21 -12.22 25.36
C ALA A 85 -27.08 -13.05 24.73
N ASP A 86 -26.39 -13.87 25.52
CA ASP A 86 -25.35 -14.77 25.05
C ASP A 86 -25.89 -15.82 24.09
N ALA A 87 -27.05 -16.42 24.41
CA ALA A 87 -27.73 -17.39 23.56
C ALA A 87 -28.24 -16.80 22.24
N LEU A 88 -28.82 -15.59 22.28
CA LEU A 88 -29.29 -14.87 21.09
C LEU A 88 -28.12 -14.48 20.19
N ALA A 89 -27.01 -13.99 20.75
CA ALA A 89 -25.82 -13.65 19.99
C ALA A 89 -25.16 -14.89 19.36
N GLU A 90 -25.19 -16.03 20.06
CA GLU A 90 -24.71 -17.31 19.52
C GLU A 90 -25.55 -17.82 18.35
N GLU A 91 -26.88 -17.76 18.47
CA GLU A 91 -27.81 -18.15 17.41
C GLU A 91 -27.63 -17.30 16.14
N LEU A 92 -27.23 -16.03 16.32
CA LEU A 92 -26.89 -15.08 15.27
C LEU A 92 -25.42 -15.14 14.83
N GLN A 93 -24.61 -16.02 15.43
CA GLN A 93 -23.17 -16.17 15.17
C GLN A 93 -22.37 -14.86 15.30
N ALA A 94 -22.71 -14.01 16.27
CA ALA A 94 -22.12 -12.69 16.46
C ALA A 94 -21.47 -12.53 17.85
N GLU A 95 -20.44 -11.67 17.96
CA GLU A 95 -19.85 -11.29 19.26
C GLU A 95 -20.74 -10.30 20.03
N ALA A 96 -21.43 -9.44 19.30
CA ALA A 96 -22.54 -8.62 19.75
C ALA A 96 -23.50 -8.36 18.57
N PHE A 97 -24.72 -7.91 18.85
CA PHE A 97 -25.63 -7.43 17.82
C PHE A 97 -26.59 -6.36 18.35
N THR A 98 -27.17 -5.58 17.43
CA THR A 98 -28.06 -4.46 17.75
C THR A 98 -29.50 -4.70 17.29
N SER A 99 -30.46 -4.44 18.18
CA SER A 99 -31.89 -4.43 17.86
C SER A 99 -32.59 -3.22 18.50
N GLY A 100 -33.05 -2.29 17.67
CA GLY A 100 -33.56 -0.99 18.07
C GLY A 100 -32.49 -0.15 18.76
N ASN A 101 -32.70 0.14 20.04
CA ASN A 101 -31.75 0.82 20.92
C ASN A 101 -31.09 -0.11 21.94
N ALA A 102 -31.24 -1.42 21.76
CA ALA A 102 -30.63 -2.44 22.62
C ALA A 102 -29.45 -3.12 21.91
N ILE A 103 -28.37 -3.34 22.65
CA ILE A 103 -27.18 -4.06 22.18
C ILE A 103 -27.00 -5.29 23.06
N PHE A 104 -26.87 -6.46 22.43
CA PHE A 104 -26.75 -7.76 23.07
C PHE A 104 -25.32 -8.28 22.87
N PHE A 105 -24.64 -8.61 23.96
CA PHE A 105 -23.26 -9.07 23.93
C PHE A 105 -23.16 -10.55 24.30
N ARG A 106 -22.22 -11.24 23.66
CA ARG A 106 -21.71 -12.52 24.17
C ARG A 106 -21.10 -12.34 25.56
N LYS A 107 -21.09 -13.42 26.34
CA LYS A 107 -20.54 -13.42 27.69
C LYS A 107 -19.07 -12.97 27.70
N GLY A 108 -18.79 -11.89 28.45
CA GLY A 108 -17.45 -11.33 28.58
C GLY A 108 -17.02 -10.38 27.45
N ALA A 109 -17.84 -10.17 26.43
CA ALA A 109 -17.53 -9.26 25.31
C ALA A 109 -17.77 -7.77 25.66
N TYR A 110 -18.66 -7.48 26.61
CA TYR A 110 -18.89 -6.11 27.09
C TYR A 110 -17.79 -5.66 28.07
N ASP A 111 -16.79 -4.94 27.54
CA ASP A 111 -15.74 -4.29 28.31
C ASP A 111 -15.47 -2.87 27.77
N PRO A 112 -16.15 -1.85 28.29
CA PRO A 112 -16.05 -0.48 27.77
C PRO A 112 -14.71 0.20 28.11
N TYR A 113 -13.81 -0.47 28.83
CA TYR A 113 -12.52 0.10 29.24
C TYR A 113 -11.32 -0.54 28.52
N SER A 114 -11.47 -1.72 27.92
CA SER A 114 -10.46 -2.24 27.00
C SER A 114 -10.60 -1.66 25.59
N GLU A 115 -9.50 -1.70 24.84
CA GLU A 115 -9.49 -1.23 23.45
C GLU A 115 -10.44 -2.05 22.57
N ALA A 116 -10.48 -3.37 22.77
CA ALA A 116 -11.32 -4.28 22.01
C ALA A 116 -12.81 -4.05 22.30
N GLY A 117 -13.20 -3.95 23.57
CA GLY A 117 -14.60 -3.71 23.92
C GLY A 117 -15.08 -2.29 23.58
N GLN A 118 -14.19 -1.27 23.58
CA GLN A 118 -14.53 0.06 23.06
C GLN A 118 -14.81 0.04 21.55
N LYS A 119 -14.02 -0.69 20.76
CA LYS A 119 -14.25 -0.84 19.32
C LYS A 119 -15.58 -1.55 19.04
N LEU A 120 -15.81 -2.67 19.72
CA LEU A 120 -17.05 -3.44 19.59
C LEU A 120 -18.28 -2.60 19.99
N LEU A 121 -18.20 -1.86 21.10
CA LEU A 121 -19.29 -0.99 21.52
C LEU A 121 -19.56 0.16 20.55
N ALA A 122 -18.52 0.73 19.92
CA ALA A 122 -18.67 1.77 18.91
C ALA A 122 -19.30 1.24 17.60
N HIS A 123 -18.91 0.03 17.19
CA HIS A 123 -19.49 -0.68 16.04
C HIS A 123 -21.00 -0.89 16.22
N GLU A 124 -21.41 -1.47 17.35
CA GLU A 124 -22.83 -1.70 17.63
C GLU A 124 -23.63 -0.40 17.82
N ALA A 125 -23.03 0.63 18.42
CA ALA A 125 -23.66 1.95 18.55
C ALA A 125 -23.92 2.62 17.18
N ALA A 126 -23.10 2.35 16.16
CA ALA A 126 -23.36 2.80 14.80
C ALA A 126 -24.62 2.15 14.20
N HIS A 127 -24.85 0.86 14.47
CA HIS A 127 -26.09 0.18 14.07
C HIS A 127 -27.33 0.75 14.78
N VAL A 128 -27.21 1.18 16.05
CA VAL A 128 -28.30 1.87 16.76
C VAL A 128 -28.68 3.17 16.02
N LEU A 129 -27.69 3.92 15.56
CA LEU A 129 -27.92 5.16 14.80
C LEU A 129 -28.60 4.87 13.45
N GLN A 130 -28.16 3.82 12.74
CA GLN A 130 -28.71 3.42 11.44
C GLN A 130 -30.17 2.95 11.55
N GLN A 131 -30.50 2.11 12.53
CA GLN A 131 -31.88 1.64 12.74
C GLN A 131 -32.80 2.81 13.13
N ARG A 132 -32.31 3.80 13.90
CA ARG A 132 -33.07 5.01 14.22
C ARG A 132 -33.39 5.85 12.99
N GLN A 133 -32.49 5.91 12.01
CA GLN A 133 -32.69 6.66 10.76
C GLN A 133 -33.60 5.91 9.77
N GLY A 134 -34.06 4.70 10.12
CA GLY A 134 -34.85 3.84 9.23
C GLY A 134 -34.03 3.24 8.09
N LEU A 135 -32.70 3.29 8.18
CA LEU A 135 -31.78 2.74 7.18
C LEU A 135 -31.65 1.21 7.31
N ALA A 136 -31.92 0.67 8.50
CA ALA A 136 -31.85 -0.74 8.83
C ALA A 136 -33.13 -1.21 9.56
N LYS A 137 -33.57 -2.45 9.33
CA LYS A 137 -34.62 -3.12 10.14
C LYS A 137 -33.97 -3.80 11.36
N ALA A 138 -34.74 -4.06 12.42
CA ALA A 138 -34.26 -4.78 13.59
C ALA A 138 -33.80 -6.22 13.22
N GLY A 139 -32.52 -6.54 13.43
CA GLY A 139 -31.89 -7.83 13.10
C GLY A 139 -30.45 -7.67 12.55
N ILE A 140 -29.84 -8.78 12.07
CA ILE A 140 -28.58 -8.74 11.30
C ILE A 140 -28.86 -8.07 9.96
N ASP A 141 -28.23 -6.92 9.71
CA ASP A 141 -28.36 -6.22 8.44
C ASP A 141 -27.49 -6.89 7.36
N SER A 142 -28.07 -7.12 6.18
CA SER A 142 -27.38 -7.70 5.03
C SER A 142 -26.79 -6.66 4.07
N ASP A 143 -27.02 -5.36 4.34
CA ASP A 143 -26.48 -4.27 3.53
C ASP A 143 -25.01 -3.97 3.88
N ARG A 144 -24.12 -4.34 2.96
CA ARG A 144 -22.67 -4.10 3.07
C ARG A 144 -22.29 -2.63 3.32
N SER A 145 -23.10 -1.69 2.84
CA SER A 145 -22.76 -0.27 2.98
C SER A 145 -22.91 0.24 4.41
N LEU A 146 -23.87 -0.32 5.17
CA LEU A 146 -24.12 0.02 6.56
C LEU A 146 -23.12 -0.67 7.49
N GLU A 147 -22.75 -1.91 7.18
CA GLU A 147 -21.68 -2.67 7.85
C GLU A 147 -20.32 -1.96 7.74
N GLU A 148 -19.95 -1.48 6.55
CA GLU A 148 -18.69 -0.76 6.35
C GLU A 148 -18.68 0.59 7.10
N GLN A 149 -19.83 1.27 7.19
CA GLN A 149 -19.97 2.49 8.00
C GLN A 149 -19.81 2.19 9.50
N ALA A 150 -20.33 1.06 9.99
CA ALA A 150 -20.16 0.65 11.39
C ALA A 150 -18.69 0.34 11.73
N ARG A 151 -17.96 -0.31 10.82
CA ARG A 151 -16.51 -0.57 10.97
C ARG A 151 -15.67 0.70 11.04
N GLN A 152 -16.07 1.75 10.33
CA GLN A 152 -15.37 3.04 10.40
C GLN A 152 -15.45 3.68 11.80
N ALA A 153 -16.44 3.30 12.61
CA ALA A 153 -16.57 3.75 13.99
C ALA A 153 -15.67 2.98 14.98
N GLU A 154 -14.98 1.90 14.58
CA GLU A 154 -14.15 1.06 15.47
C GLU A 154 -12.82 1.72 15.90
N GLN A 155 -12.90 2.77 16.71
CA GLN A 155 -11.74 3.35 17.38
C GLN A 155 -11.97 3.54 18.89
N PRO A 156 -10.91 3.48 19.70
CA PRO A 156 -11.02 3.73 21.14
C PRO A 156 -11.40 5.19 21.39
N PHE A 157 -12.43 5.42 22.18
CA PHE A 157 -13.02 6.76 22.41
C PHE A 157 -12.76 7.29 23.83
N ILE A 158 -12.02 6.56 24.67
CA ILE A 158 -11.59 6.99 26.01
C ILE A 158 -10.05 7.17 26.04
N PRO A 159 -9.52 8.41 26.14
CA PRO A 159 -8.07 8.66 26.17
C PRO A 159 -7.43 8.35 27.54
N ARG A 160 -6.16 7.88 27.53
CA ARG A 160 -5.35 7.62 28.76
C ARG A 160 -4.65 8.89 29.28
N PRO A 161 -4.56 9.13 30.60
CA PRO A 161 -3.87 10.29 31.17
C PRO A 161 -2.33 10.19 31.13
N VAL A 162 -1.64 11.33 30.99
CA VAL A 162 -0.16 11.45 30.85
C VAL A 162 0.44 12.59 31.68
N ARG A 163 1.70 12.45 32.10
CA ARG A 163 2.53 13.47 32.79
C ARG A 163 3.76 13.85 31.96
N TRP A 164 4.19 15.11 32.03
CA TRP A 164 5.41 15.61 31.37
C TRP A 164 6.55 15.82 32.37
N LEU A 165 7.77 15.41 31.99
CA LEU A 165 9.01 15.59 32.74
C LEU A 165 9.97 16.48 31.95
N GLU A 166 10.34 17.64 32.51
CA GLU A 166 11.28 18.58 31.91
C GLU A 166 12.74 18.24 32.27
N LEU A 167 13.60 18.09 31.26
CA LEU A 167 15.03 17.80 31.41
C LEU A 167 15.92 18.94 30.89
N ALA A 168 17.22 18.86 31.20
CA ALA A 168 18.21 19.86 30.79
C ALA A 168 18.21 20.10 29.27
N GLY A 169 18.38 21.37 28.85
CA GLY A 169 18.40 21.75 27.44
C GLY A 169 17.04 21.81 26.74
N GLY A 170 15.93 21.88 27.50
CA GLY A 170 14.58 21.97 26.95
C GLY A 170 14.01 20.64 26.44
N LEU A 171 14.60 19.51 26.87
CA LEU A 171 14.12 18.18 26.50
C LEU A 171 12.96 17.76 27.42
N THR A 172 11.76 17.70 26.88
CA THR A 172 10.56 17.24 27.61
C THR A 172 10.34 15.74 27.37
N ILE A 173 10.05 14.94 28.41
CA ILE A 173 9.68 13.52 28.29
C ILE A 173 8.22 13.33 28.68
N ARG A 174 7.49 12.51 27.91
CA ARG A 174 6.12 12.08 28.24
C ARG A 174 6.18 10.78 29.01
N LEU A 175 5.49 10.71 30.14
CA LEU A 175 5.34 9.54 30.99
C LEU A 175 3.85 9.23 31.20
N PRO A 176 3.44 7.96 31.36
CA PRO A 176 2.10 7.64 31.85
C PRO A 176 1.92 8.24 33.25
N ALA A 177 0.72 8.75 33.57
CA ALA A 177 0.44 9.18 34.94
C ALA A 177 0.29 7.94 35.84
N GLU A 178 1.02 7.89 36.95
CA GLU A 178 0.86 6.86 37.98
C GLU A 178 -0.46 7.06 38.71
N GLU A 179 -1.36 6.07 38.63
CA GLU A 179 -2.28 5.77 39.71
C GLU A 179 -1.93 4.37 40.23
N GLU A 180 -1.63 4.30 41.53
CA GLU A 180 -1.35 3.05 42.23
C GLU A 180 -2.43 2.00 41.95
N GLY A 181 -2.05 0.86 41.35
CA GLY A 181 -2.94 -0.30 41.20
C GLY A 181 -2.84 -1.08 39.88
N TRP A 182 -2.16 -0.56 38.85
CA TRP A 182 -2.15 -1.13 37.49
C TRP A 182 -0.88 -1.90 37.09
N LEU A 183 -0.16 -2.48 38.03
CA LEU A 183 0.99 -3.35 37.72
C LEU A 183 0.79 -4.72 38.36
N ASP A 184 0.01 -5.58 37.70
CA ASP A 184 0.29 -7.01 37.77
C ASP A 184 1.45 -7.35 36.83
N GLU A 185 2.14 -8.47 37.12
CA GLU A 185 3.37 -8.89 36.44
C GLU A 185 3.19 -9.14 34.92
N GLY A 186 1.98 -9.08 34.37
CA GLY A 186 1.69 -9.20 32.94
C GLY A 186 1.78 -7.89 32.15
N SER A 187 1.75 -6.73 32.81
CA SER A 187 1.56 -5.42 32.16
C SER A 187 2.87 -4.74 31.70
N ALA A 188 4.04 -5.28 32.06
CA ALA A 188 5.34 -4.78 31.60
C ALA A 188 5.58 -4.94 30.07
N ILE A 189 4.75 -5.74 29.37
CA ILE A 189 4.85 -5.94 27.92
C ILE A 189 4.22 -4.76 27.14
N GLY A 190 3.18 -4.11 27.70
CA GLY A 190 2.44 -3.02 27.05
C GLY A 190 3.15 -1.65 27.08
N LEU A 191 4.14 -1.47 27.94
CA LEU A 191 4.86 -0.20 28.11
C LEU A 191 6.05 0.00 27.15
N ARG A 192 6.34 -0.95 26.24
CA ARG A 192 7.53 -0.87 25.38
C ARG A 192 7.52 0.28 24.36
N GLY A 193 6.38 0.87 24.02
CA GLY A 193 6.29 1.94 23.01
C GLY A 193 6.87 3.27 23.49
N GLU A 194 6.32 3.82 24.56
CA GLU A 194 6.72 5.14 25.08
C GLU A 194 8.04 5.10 25.86
N TYR A 195 8.29 4.03 26.62
CA TYR A 195 9.57 3.88 27.33
C TYR A 195 10.75 3.64 26.38
N ARG A 196 10.55 3.01 25.20
CA ARG A 196 11.61 2.93 24.16
C ARG A 196 11.91 4.29 23.53
N ALA A 197 10.92 5.19 23.47
CA ALA A 197 11.12 6.51 22.88
C ALA A 197 12.04 7.39 23.75
N ILE A 198 12.13 7.11 25.06
CA ILE A 198 12.94 7.89 26.00
C ILE A 198 14.44 7.84 25.65
N PRO A 199 15.11 6.67 25.61
CA PRO A 199 16.51 6.59 25.18
C PRO A 199 16.75 7.12 23.76
N GLN A 200 15.78 6.93 22.85
CA GLN A 200 15.88 7.41 21.47
C GLN A 200 15.87 8.94 21.38
N ARG A 201 14.99 9.61 22.14
CA ARG A 201 14.91 11.07 22.18
C ARG A 201 16.15 11.68 22.82
N ILE A 202 16.64 11.08 23.90
CA ILE A 202 17.90 11.49 24.54
C ILE A 202 19.09 11.32 23.59
N ALA A 203 19.22 10.16 22.93
CA ALA A 203 20.27 9.92 21.93
C ALA A 203 20.17 10.87 20.73
N ARG A 204 18.95 11.21 20.30
CA ARG A 204 18.68 12.18 19.22
C ARG A 204 19.09 13.59 19.62
N ALA A 205 18.70 14.04 20.82
CA ALA A 205 19.08 15.35 21.33
C ALA A 205 20.61 15.47 21.46
N TYR A 206 21.28 14.39 21.88
CA TYR A 206 22.74 14.36 21.94
C TYR A 206 23.37 14.50 20.55
N ARG A 207 22.86 13.77 19.54
CA ARG A 207 23.32 13.92 18.15
C ARG A 207 23.00 15.30 17.55
N GLN A 208 22.02 16.00 18.09
CA GLN A 208 21.61 17.34 17.66
C GLN A 208 22.39 18.48 18.34
N GLY A 209 23.42 18.16 19.12
CA GLY A 209 24.36 19.14 19.68
C GLY A 209 24.17 19.44 21.16
N LEU A 210 23.32 18.69 21.87
CA LEU A 210 23.24 18.79 23.33
C LEU A 210 24.57 18.31 23.95
N SER A 211 25.04 18.92 25.03
CA SER A 211 26.33 18.55 25.61
C SER A 211 26.28 17.17 26.27
N ALA A 212 27.40 16.44 26.27
CA ALA A 212 27.51 15.12 26.90
C ALA A 212 27.11 15.17 28.38
N THR A 213 27.43 16.27 29.07
CA THR A 213 27.07 16.53 30.46
C THR A 213 25.57 16.74 30.65
N ALA A 214 24.92 17.54 29.80
CA ALA A 214 23.48 17.76 29.86
C ALA A 214 22.70 16.47 29.54
N VAL A 215 23.20 15.67 28.60
CA VAL A 215 22.63 14.36 28.26
C VAL A 215 22.82 13.37 29.40
N ALA A 216 24.00 13.34 30.03
CA ALA A 216 24.25 12.49 31.19
C ALA A 216 23.34 12.84 32.38
N GLU A 217 23.08 14.13 32.62
CA GLU A 217 22.13 14.57 33.66
C GLU A 217 20.69 14.22 33.30
N ALA A 218 20.30 14.38 32.03
CA ALA A 218 18.98 13.99 31.52
C ALA A 218 18.72 12.49 31.67
N ILE A 219 19.72 11.65 31.39
CA ILE A 219 19.65 10.20 31.61
C ILE A 219 19.43 9.91 33.10
N ARG A 220 20.24 10.47 34.00
CA ARG A 220 20.10 10.25 35.45
C ARG A 220 18.72 10.64 35.99
N LYS A 221 18.19 11.80 35.56
CA LYS A 221 16.83 12.25 35.95
C LYS A 221 15.74 11.34 35.42
N ALA A 222 15.86 10.87 34.17
CA ALA A 222 14.90 9.93 33.58
C ALA A 222 14.96 8.56 34.28
N GLU A 223 16.15 8.02 34.53
CA GLU A 223 16.35 6.76 35.27
C GLU A 223 15.74 6.80 36.67
N ALA A 224 15.87 7.94 37.37
CA ALA A 224 15.25 8.16 38.68
C ALA A 224 13.72 8.21 38.63
N ALA A 225 13.13 8.72 37.55
CA ALA A 225 11.69 8.85 37.39
C ALA A 225 11.01 7.54 36.94
N VAL A 226 11.75 6.62 36.30
CA VAL A 226 11.20 5.36 35.77
C VAL A 226 11.76 4.11 36.45
N HIS A 227 12.68 4.28 37.42
CA HIS A 227 13.35 3.22 38.16
C HIS A 227 14.02 2.14 37.27
N MET A 228 14.54 2.52 36.09
CA MET A 228 15.24 1.62 35.17
C MET A 228 16.53 2.24 34.63
N PRO A 229 17.58 1.45 34.35
CA PRO A 229 18.78 1.94 33.70
C PRO A 229 18.52 2.20 32.21
N LEU A 230 18.81 3.42 31.76
CA LEU A 230 18.57 3.91 30.40
C LEU A 230 19.87 4.23 29.65
N LEU A 231 21.01 4.38 30.35
CA LEU A 231 22.30 4.67 29.73
C LEU A 231 22.67 3.68 28.62
N GLU A 232 22.60 2.37 28.89
CA GLU A 232 22.96 1.35 27.90
C GLU A 232 22.08 1.44 26.66
N ALA A 233 20.77 1.65 26.85
CA ALA A 233 19.85 1.83 25.75
C ALA A 233 20.18 3.09 24.92
N VAL A 234 20.53 4.20 25.56
CA VAL A 234 20.99 5.42 24.87
C VAL A 234 22.25 5.15 24.06
N LEU A 235 23.23 4.44 24.63
CA LEU A 235 24.47 4.06 23.94
C LEU A 235 24.20 3.14 22.75
N THR A 236 23.27 2.18 22.88
CA THR A 236 22.81 1.34 21.77
C THR A 236 22.22 2.19 20.65
N PHE A 237 21.37 3.18 20.99
CA PHE A 237 20.80 4.08 19.99
C PHE A 237 21.82 5.03 19.37
N LEU A 238 22.94 5.35 20.02
CA LEU A 238 24.04 6.09 19.39
C LEU A 238 24.77 5.28 18.30
N GLY A 239 24.46 3.99 18.14
CA GLY A 239 24.88 3.20 16.98
C GLY A 239 26.39 2.91 17.01
N ARG A 240 27.13 3.16 15.92
CA ARG A 240 28.60 2.98 15.86
C ARG A 240 29.38 4.28 16.13
N ALA A 241 28.74 5.31 16.68
CA ALA A 241 29.36 6.60 16.96
C ALA A 241 30.25 6.54 18.21
N GLU A 242 31.36 5.79 18.14
CA GLU A 242 32.23 5.52 19.29
C GLU A 242 32.77 6.79 19.96
N GLY A 243 33.01 7.87 19.21
CA GLY A 243 33.37 9.16 19.78
C GLY A 243 32.29 9.76 20.68
N LEU A 244 31.02 9.72 20.25
CA LEU A 244 29.88 10.19 21.06
C LEU A 244 29.64 9.27 22.26
N LYS A 245 29.73 7.95 22.06
CA LYS A 245 29.59 6.99 23.17
C LYS A 245 30.66 7.21 24.24
N ASN A 246 31.92 7.37 23.84
CA ASN A 246 33.03 7.57 24.77
C ASN A 246 32.90 8.90 25.52
N HIS A 247 32.51 9.99 24.84
CA HIS A 247 32.25 11.27 25.49
C HIS A 247 31.06 11.21 26.45
N LEU A 248 29.97 10.54 26.07
CA LEU A 248 28.82 10.37 26.95
C LEU A 248 29.15 9.48 28.14
N LEU A 249 29.86 8.37 27.94
CA LEU A 249 30.33 7.50 29.01
C LEU A 249 31.26 8.25 29.97
N GLN A 250 32.14 9.10 29.46
CA GLN A 250 33.04 9.93 30.26
C GLN A 250 32.26 10.99 31.06
N ALA A 251 31.30 11.68 30.43
CA ALA A 251 30.45 12.66 31.10
C ALA A 251 29.45 12.03 32.10
N TYR A 252 29.01 10.79 31.84
CA TYR A 252 28.15 10.02 32.74
C TYR A 252 28.91 9.55 33.98
N ARG A 253 30.19 9.18 33.82
CA ARG A 253 31.07 8.73 34.91
C ARG A 253 31.69 9.88 35.71
N GLY A 254 32.02 10.99 35.04
CA GLY A 254 32.75 12.13 35.61
C GLY A 254 31.85 13.24 36.12
N GLY A 255 30.73 12.91 36.79
CA GLY A 255 29.79 13.90 37.31
C GLY A 255 30.37 14.75 38.43
N GLU A 256 31.28 15.68 38.11
CA GLU A 256 31.53 16.93 38.82
C GLU A 256 32.48 17.87 38.04
N THR A 257 31.98 19.08 37.77
CA THR A 257 32.66 20.32 37.32
C THR A 257 33.25 20.42 35.89
N ALA A 258 32.71 21.35 35.09
CA ALA A 258 33.42 22.57 34.62
C ALA A 258 32.64 23.31 33.49
N GLN A 259 32.82 24.63 33.49
CA GLN A 259 32.09 25.68 32.81
C GLN A 259 32.14 25.66 31.27
N ALA A 260 31.09 26.22 30.67
CA ALA A 260 30.99 26.54 29.26
C ALA A 260 32.01 27.63 28.86
N THR A 261 32.80 27.36 27.82
CA THR A 261 33.51 28.39 27.06
C THR A 261 33.32 28.19 25.56
N ALA A 262 33.11 29.32 24.89
CA ALA A 262 32.83 29.45 23.48
C ALA A 262 34.07 29.19 22.59
N THR A 263 33.76 28.97 21.31
CA THR A 263 34.54 28.55 20.14
C THR A 263 35.92 29.22 19.93
N PRO A 264 36.82 28.60 19.15
CA PRO A 264 37.01 29.12 17.78
C PRO A 264 37.13 28.04 16.69
N ALA A 265 36.88 28.49 15.45
CA ALA A 265 36.71 27.69 14.25
C ALA A 265 38.02 27.30 13.53
N GLN A 266 37.88 26.29 12.65
CA GLN A 266 38.67 25.91 11.45
C GLN A 266 39.87 24.93 11.60
N PRO A 267 40.22 24.14 10.54
CA PRO A 267 39.83 24.29 9.14
C PRO A 267 39.12 23.09 8.47
N ALA A 268 38.49 23.44 7.35
CA ALA A 268 37.80 22.54 6.44
C ALA A 268 38.77 21.57 5.74
N VAL A 269 38.37 20.30 5.65
CA VAL A 269 38.89 19.41 4.60
C VAL A 269 38.22 19.83 3.29
N GLN A 270 38.98 20.53 2.45
CA GLN A 270 38.65 20.73 1.04
C GLN A 270 38.47 19.38 0.35
N ARG A 271 37.24 19.04 -0.02
CA ARG A 271 36.99 18.43 -1.32
C ARG A 271 36.44 19.53 -2.20
N GLN A 272 37.11 19.77 -3.31
CA GLN A 272 36.77 20.78 -4.30
C GLN A 272 35.29 20.69 -4.69
N ALA A 273 34.48 21.56 -4.10
CA ALA A 273 33.29 22.06 -4.75
C ALA A 273 33.77 22.96 -5.89
N THR A 274 33.77 22.44 -7.11
CA THR A 274 33.64 23.29 -8.29
C THR A 274 32.16 23.69 -8.38
N SER A 275 31.75 24.63 -7.53
CA SER A 275 30.48 25.37 -7.70
C SER A 275 30.77 26.69 -8.40
N ALA A 276 30.84 26.66 -9.72
CA ALA A 276 30.56 27.77 -10.62
C ALA A 276 30.65 27.20 -12.05
N ASN A 277 29.62 27.42 -12.88
CA ASN A 277 29.55 27.03 -14.30
C ASN A 277 29.44 25.54 -14.65
N ARG A 278 28.48 24.81 -14.08
CA ARG A 278 27.97 23.63 -14.79
C ARG A 278 26.54 23.89 -15.28
N PRO A 279 26.27 23.77 -16.59
CA PRO A 279 24.94 24.00 -17.11
C PRO A 279 23.97 22.96 -16.50
N PRO A 280 22.74 23.36 -16.18
CA PRO A 280 21.72 22.45 -15.68
C PRO A 280 21.42 21.33 -16.67
N LEU A 281 20.88 20.19 -16.20
CA LEU A 281 20.63 19.02 -17.04
C LEU A 281 19.82 19.33 -18.31
N ARG A 282 18.90 20.31 -18.24
CA ARG A 282 18.11 20.79 -19.38
C ARG A 282 18.94 21.27 -20.57
N ASP A 283 20.19 21.67 -20.32
CA ASP A 283 21.15 22.17 -21.31
C ASP A 283 22.16 21.09 -21.75
N LEU A 284 22.14 19.92 -21.10
CA LEU A 284 23.12 18.84 -21.28
C LEU A 284 22.52 17.55 -21.84
N GLU A 285 21.24 17.28 -21.60
CA GLU A 285 20.59 16.04 -22.02
C GLU A 285 19.57 16.30 -23.12
N PRO A 286 19.79 15.80 -24.36
CA PRO A 286 18.87 15.98 -25.47
C PRO A 286 17.45 15.46 -25.17
N ASN A 287 17.35 14.45 -24.30
CA ASN A 287 16.11 13.81 -23.91
C ASN A 287 15.42 14.45 -22.69
N PHE A 288 16.00 15.49 -22.07
CA PHE A 288 15.52 16.05 -20.80
C PHE A 288 14.01 16.33 -20.78
N THR A 289 13.50 16.98 -21.83
CA THR A 289 12.06 17.31 -21.92
C THR A 289 11.18 16.07 -21.98
N PHE A 290 11.64 15.02 -22.66
CA PHE A 290 10.91 13.75 -22.73
C PHE A 290 10.99 12.99 -21.41
N ASP A 291 12.17 12.93 -20.80
CA ASP A 291 12.35 12.27 -19.51
C ASP A 291 11.54 12.98 -18.41
N ALA A 292 11.39 14.31 -18.47
CA ALA A 292 10.50 15.05 -17.58
C ALA A 292 9.02 14.69 -17.80
N PHE A 293 8.59 14.42 -19.04
CA PHE A 293 7.26 13.86 -19.30
C PHE A 293 7.13 12.42 -18.79
N LEU A 294 8.16 11.58 -18.96
CA LEU A 294 8.17 10.23 -18.41
C LEU A 294 8.10 10.23 -16.87
N GLU A 295 8.70 11.22 -16.20
CA GLU A 295 8.58 11.43 -14.76
C GLU A 295 7.11 11.66 -14.36
N GLN A 296 6.38 12.50 -15.11
CA GLN A 296 4.96 12.74 -14.89
C GLN A 296 4.14 11.48 -15.07
N ILE A 297 4.42 10.70 -16.11
CA ILE A 297 3.60 9.51 -16.38
C ILE A 297 3.88 8.38 -15.37
N ALA A 298 5.13 8.26 -14.90
CA ALA A 298 5.57 7.23 -13.98
C ALA A 298 5.05 7.41 -12.54
N THR A 299 4.77 8.64 -12.12
CA THR A 299 4.45 9.01 -10.73
C THR A 299 3.02 9.47 -10.51
N ASN A 300 2.28 9.83 -11.57
CA ASN A 300 0.99 10.53 -11.42
C ASN A 300 -0.12 9.98 -12.32
N LEU A 301 0.18 9.72 -13.59
CA LEU A 301 -0.83 9.25 -14.57
C LEU A 301 -1.28 7.83 -14.41
N ALA A 302 -0.48 7.04 -13.71
CA ALA A 302 -0.57 5.64 -13.96
C ALA A 302 -1.66 4.98 -13.08
N TYR A 303 -2.11 5.53 -11.93
CA TYR A 303 -2.92 4.71 -10.98
C TYR A 303 -3.95 5.40 -10.07
N SER A 304 -4.96 6.11 -10.61
CA SER A 304 -6.25 6.24 -9.90
C SER A 304 -7.27 5.23 -10.46
N ASN A 305 -7.81 4.41 -9.56
CA ASN A 305 -8.90 3.47 -9.82
C ASN A 305 -10.27 4.17 -9.82
N LEU A 306 -10.45 5.15 -10.73
CA LEU A 306 -11.79 5.63 -11.09
C LEU A 306 -12.01 5.39 -12.59
N PRO A 307 -13.12 4.73 -12.97
CA PRO A 307 -13.50 4.59 -14.36
C PRO A 307 -14.04 5.94 -14.83
N ASP A 308 -13.15 6.85 -15.23
CA ASP A 308 -13.41 7.95 -16.18
C ASP A 308 -12.45 9.12 -15.93
N LEU A 309 -11.18 8.95 -16.33
CA LEU A 309 -10.29 10.09 -16.51
C LEU A 309 -10.86 11.10 -17.55
N GLU A 310 -11.87 10.72 -18.34
CA GLU A 310 -12.57 11.60 -19.29
C GLU A 310 -13.78 12.36 -18.71
N ASN A 311 -14.46 11.88 -17.66
CA ASN A 311 -15.68 12.54 -17.14
C ASN A 311 -15.49 13.30 -15.82
N GLN A 312 -14.41 13.10 -15.06
CA GLN A 312 -14.24 13.73 -13.74
C GLN A 312 -13.24 14.88 -13.67
N ILE A 313 -12.40 15.11 -14.69
CA ILE A 313 -11.42 16.23 -14.68
C ILE A 313 -12.11 17.61 -14.65
N ARG A 314 -13.43 17.69 -14.87
CA ARG A 314 -14.16 18.95 -14.80
C ARG A 314 -14.87 19.25 -13.49
N ASP A 315 -15.23 18.27 -12.65
CA ASP A 315 -16.23 18.51 -11.60
C ASP A 315 -16.01 17.82 -10.22
N SER A 316 -14.88 17.15 -9.92
CA SER A 316 -14.69 16.51 -8.60
C SER A 316 -13.83 17.32 -7.62
N VAL A 317 -14.48 18.16 -6.83
CA VAL A 317 -14.00 18.56 -5.50
C VAL A 317 -14.23 17.37 -4.56
N ASP A 318 -13.28 17.02 -3.69
CA ASP A 318 -13.52 15.97 -2.68
C ASP A 318 -14.52 16.44 -1.62
N GLU A 319 -15.06 15.52 -0.80
CA GLU A 319 -16.07 15.78 0.24
C GLU A 319 -15.64 16.79 1.33
N ARG A 320 -14.42 17.35 1.24
CA ARG A 320 -13.88 18.38 2.14
C ARG A 320 -13.63 19.73 1.47
N GLY A 321 -14.05 19.90 0.21
CA GLY A 321 -13.86 21.18 -0.49
C GLY A 321 -12.42 21.43 -0.95
N LEU A 322 -11.55 20.42 -0.93
CA LEU A 322 -10.18 20.54 -1.43
C LEU A 322 -10.14 20.03 -2.87
N GLU A 323 -9.69 20.88 -3.78
CA GLU A 323 -9.52 20.57 -5.20
C GLU A 323 -8.70 19.28 -5.37
N ALA A 324 -9.31 18.21 -5.88
CA ALA A 324 -8.62 16.95 -6.13
C ALA A 324 -8.29 16.81 -7.62
N PRO A 325 -7.05 17.14 -8.01
CA PRO A 325 -6.37 16.33 -9.02
C PRO A 325 -4.91 16.10 -8.59
N ARG A 326 -4.65 15.08 -7.78
CA ARG A 326 -3.31 14.53 -7.41
C ARG A 326 -2.13 15.48 -7.63
N ARG A 327 -2.06 16.56 -6.82
CA ARG A 327 -1.00 17.61 -6.84
C ARG A 327 -1.12 18.68 -7.95
N GLY A 328 -2.33 18.99 -8.43
CA GLY A 328 -2.60 20.11 -9.34
C GLY A 328 -2.35 19.83 -10.83
N SER A 329 -2.01 18.60 -11.21
CA SER A 329 -1.68 18.24 -12.60
C SER A 329 -2.90 18.12 -13.51
N ASN A 330 -2.71 18.33 -14.81
CA ASN A 330 -3.65 17.99 -15.88
C ASN A 330 -3.04 17.01 -16.90
N PRO A 331 -3.15 15.71 -16.64
CA PRO A 331 -2.48 14.73 -17.48
C PRO A 331 -3.04 14.56 -18.89
N ALA A 332 -4.31 14.84 -19.10
CA ALA A 332 -4.93 14.75 -20.42
C ALA A 332 -4.30 15.77 -21.38
N GLU A 333 -4.06 17.00 -20.90
CA GLU A 333 -3.38 18.02 -21.68
C GLU A 333 -1.90 17.67 -21.92
N LEU A 334 -1.20 17.08 -20.93
CA LEU A 334 0.17 16.58 -21.14
C LEU A 334 0.22 15.52 -22.25
N LEU A 335 -0.62 14.48 -22.18
CA LEU A 335 -0.67 13.43 -23.22
C LEU A 335 -0.97 14.02 -24.59
N LYS A 336 -1.93 14.95 -24.65
CA LYS A 336 -2.35 15.63 -25.88
C LYS A 336 -1.24 16.51 -26.49
N VAL A 337 -0.44 17.19 -25.67
CA VAL A 337 0.71 17.99 -26.11
C VAL A 337 1.86 17.11 -26.60
N PHE A 338 2.18 16.04 -25.87
CA PHE A 338 3.24 15.10 -26.24
C PHE A 338 2.83 14.13 -27.36
N GLY A 339 1.54 14.07 -27.72
CA GLY A 339 1.03 13.27 -28.83
C GLY A 339 0.80 11.80 -28.46
N PHE A 340 0.35 11.52 -27.24
CA PHE A 340 0.03 10.19 -26.77
C PHE A 340 -1.45 10.04 -26.44
N THR A 341 -1.92 8.80 -26.51
CA THR A 341 -3.19 8.33 -25.95
C THR A 341 -2.89 7.25 -24.93
N SER A 342 -3.67 7.16 -23.86
CA SER A 342 -3.52 6.07 -22.89
C SER A 342 -4.48 4.93 -23.20
N ASP A 343 -3.99 3.69 -23.09
CA ASP A 343 -4.84 2.51 -23.05
C ASP A 343 -5.41 2.29 -21.62
N ARG A 344 -6.27 1.28 -21.48
CA ARG A 344 -6.80 0.85 -20.17
C ARG A 344 -5.66 0.41 -19.25
N VAL A 345 -5.91 0.52 -17.95
CA VAL A 345 -5.00 -0.02 -16.92
C VAL A 345 -4.91 -1.53 -17.08
N ILE A 346 -3.68 -2.01 -17.11
CA ILE A 346 -3.34 -3.43 -17.06
C ILE A 346 -3.26 -3.77 -15.58
N TYR A 347 -4.16 -4.66 -15.14
CA TYR A 347 -4.19 -5.16 -13.77
C TYR A 347 -3.77 -6.62 -13.74
N GLY A 348 -2.92 -6.98 -12.78
CA GLY A 348 -2.43 -8.33 -12.58
C GLY A 348 -2.46 -8.78 -11.12
N ARG A 349 -1.98 -9.99 -10.89
CA ARG A 349 -1.91 -10.63 -9.56
C ARG A 349 -0.99 -9.82 -8.64
N TRP A 350 -1.28 -9.86 -7.33
CA TRP A 350 -0.47 -9.21 -6.29
C TRP A 350 -0.26 -7.70 -6.50
N GLY A 351 -1.31 -6.99 -6.91
CA GLY A 351 -1.29 -5.53 -7.01
C GLY A 351 -0.56 -4.98 -8.25
N LEU A 352 -0.11 -5.83 -9.18
CA LEU A 352 0.54 -5.34 -10.40
C LEU A 352 -0.40 -4.38 -11.14
N GLN A 353 0.12 -3.19 -11.43
CA GLN A 353 -0.56 -2.26 -12.32
C GLN A 353 0.43 -1.67 -13.35
N ALA A 354 0.01 -1.62 -14.61
CA ALA A 354 0.75 -1.02 -15.73
C ALA A 354 -0.19 -0.23 -16.64
N ARG A 355 0.36 0.66 -17.47
CA ARG A 355 -0.42 1.37 -18.49
C ARG A 355 0.39 1.56 -19.76
N ALA A 356 -0.24 1.31 -20.90
CA ALA A 356 0.31 1.59 -22.22
C ALA A 356 -0.04 3.03 -22.65
N PHE A 357 0.94 3.76 -23.15
CA PHE A 357 0.75 5.04 -23.82
C PHE A 357 1.15 4.91 -25.28
N LEU A 358 0.18 5.07 -26.17
CA LEU A 358 0.32 4.81 -27.59
C LEU A 358 0.43 6.13 -28.35
N PRO A 359 1.29 6.22 -29.38
CA PRO A 359 1.34 7.40 -30.25
C PRO A 359 -0.04 7.74 -30.83
N ASP A 360 -0.46 9.00 -30.70
CA ASP A 360 -1.66 9.50 -31.36
C ASP A 360 -1.39 9.62 -32.88
N PRO A 361 -2.07 8.82 -33.73
CA PRO A 361 -1.86 8.88 -35.17
C PRO A 361 -2.20 10.25 -35.78
N LYS A 362 -2.98 11.08 -35.08
CA LYS A 362 -3.37 12.42 -35.53
C LYS A 362 -2.38 13.51 -35.12
N ARG A 363 -1.43 13.22 -34.21
CA ARG A 363 -0.51 14.21 -33.64
C ARG A 363 0.91 13.68 -33.65
N LYS A 364 1.67 13.97 -34.70
CA LYS A 364 3.10 13.61 -34.74
C LYS A 364 3.92 14.62 -33.96
N THR A 365 4.71 14.16 -33.01
CA THR A 365 5.63 14.97 -32.22
C THR A 365 7.04 14.36 -32.31
N PRO A 366 8.09 15.10 -31.91
CA PRO A 366 9.43 14.52 -31.79
C PRO A 366 9.52 13.36 -30.79
N TYR A 367 8.56 13.26 -29.86
CA TYR A 367 8.60 12.37 -28.70
C TYR A 367 7.75 11.11 -28.84
N ASN A 368 6.78 11.07 -29.76
CA ASN A 368 5.81 9.97 -29.85
C ASN A 368 6.13 8.93 -30.93
N GLN A 369 7.39 8.76 -31.29
CA GLN A 369 7.80 7.71 -32.25
C GLN A 369 7.68 6.31 -31.64
N ARG A 370 7.84 6.20 -30.32
CA ARG A 370 7.81 4.94 -29.58
C ARG A 370 6.68 4.97 -28.57
N ALA A 371 5.91 3.90 -28.50
CA ALA A 371 4.93 3.68 -27.46
C ALA A 371 5.64 3.36 -26.13
N ILE A 372 4.95 3.67 -25.04
CA ILE A 372 5.51 3.57 -23.68
C ILE A 372 4.70 2.56 -22.88
N LEU A 373 5.37 1.71 -22.12
CA LEU A 373 4.77 0.91 -21.05
C LEU A 373 5.28 1.44 -19.70
N ALA A 374 4.38 2.01 -18.91
CA ALA A 374 4.69 2.52 -17.57
C ALA A 374 4.18 1.55 -16.50
N PHE A 375 5.00 1.32 -15.47
CA PHE A 375 4.67 0.47 -14.32
C PHE A 375 4.47 1.26 -13.03
N ARG A 376 3.64 0.72 -12.12
CA ARG A 376 3.29 1.34 -10.84
C ARG A 376 4.39 1.23 -9.82
N GLY A 377 4.77 2.37 -9.26
CA GLY A 377 5.51 2.47 -8.02
C GLY A 377 4.61 2.48 -6.79
N THR A 378 5.20 2.15 -5.64
CA THR A 378 4.57 2.26 -4.33
C THR A 378 4.51 3.72 -3.87
N GLU A 379 3.32 4.30 -3.81
CA GLU A 379 3.11 5.62 -3.17
C GLU A 379 2.88 5.43 -1.66
N GLY A 380 3.91 5.06 -0.90
CA GLY A 380 3.75 4.85 0.55
C GLY A 380 4.89 4.15 1.27
N MET A 381 6.05 4.80 1.40
CA MET A 381 7.09 4.32 2.30
C MET A 381 6.82 4.75 3.76
N TYR A 382 5.90 4.08 4.49
CA TYR A 382 5.81 3.92 5.97
C TYR A 382 4.39 3.50 6.43
N PRO A 383 4.15 2.95 7.64
CA PRO A 383 2.94 2.19 8.04
C PRO A 383 1.64 3.02 8.16
N ALA A 384 1.64 4.26 7.67
CA ALA A 384 0.44 5.10 7.51
C ALA A 384 -0.25 4.88 6.15
N VAL A 385 0.07 3.79 5.43
CA VAL A 385 -0.63 3.42 4.20
C VAL A 385 -2.04 2.96 4.55
N THR A 386 -3.05 3.73 4.13
CA THR A 386 -4.46 3.47 4.41
C THR A 386 -5.11 2.57 3.36
N THR A 387 -4.51 2.42 2.17
CA THR A 387 -5.09 1.63 1.08
C THR A 387 -4.49 0.24 0.96
N LEU A 388 -5.34 -0.73 0.65
CA LEU A 388 -4.97 -2.14 0.53
C LEU A 388 -4.00 -2.40 -0.64
N GLU A 389 -4.11 -1.64 -1.72
CA GLU A 389 -3.22 -1.73 -2.89
C GLU A 389 -1.77 -1.36 -2.56
N ALA A 390 -1.55 -0.26 -1.85
CA ALA A 390 -0.18 0.16 -1.52
C ALA A 390 0.47 -0.74 -0.47
N LYS A 391 -0.31 -1.35 0.44
CA LYS A 391 0.19 -2.41 1.35
C LYS A 391 0.69 -3.65 0.58
N LEU A 392 -0.06 -4.05 -0.46
CA LEU A 392 0.29 -5.20 -1.30
C LEU A 392 1.61 -5.01 -2.04
N ASP A 393 1.73 -3.89 -2.76
CA ASP A 393 2.88 -3.58 -3.60
C ASP A 393 4.17 -3.49 -2.77
N THR A 394 4.13 -2.84 -1.60
CA THR A 394 5.30 -2.74 -0.72
C THR A 394 5.68 -4.07 -0.07
N ALA A 395 4.70 -4.84 0.44
CA ALA A 395 5.01 -6.08 1.16
C ALA A 395 5.48 -7.21 0.24
N ILE A 396 4.89 -7.34 -0.96
CA ILE A 396 5.21 -8.40 -1.93
C ILE A 396 6.28 -7.95 -2.94
N GLY A 397 6.22 -6.70 -3.39
CA GLY A 397 7.10 -6.16 -4.42
C GLY A 397 8.45 -5.68 -3.91
N ASP A 398 8.51 -4.96 -2.78
CA ASP A 398 9.73 -4.25 -2.34
C ASP A 398 10.63 -5.05 -1.37
N MET A 399 10.15 -6.17 -0.80
CA MET A 399 10.71 -6.72 0.46
C MET A 399 11.13 -8.21 0.44
N THR A 400 11.39 -8.81 -0.73
CA THR A 400 11.81 -10.22 -0.79
C THR A 400 13.32 -10.42 -0.98
N ALA A 401 13.79 -11.62 -0.60
CA ALA A 401 15.19 -12.02 -0.73
C ALA A 401 15.69 -12.05 -2.19
N GLU A 402 14.78 -12.17 -3.18
CA GLU A 402 15.13 -12.14 -4.60
C GLU A 402 15.37 -10.74 -5.16
N GLY A 403 15.04 -9.70 -4.38
CA GLY A 403 15.17 -8.29 -4.76
C GLY A 403 13.85 -7.65 -5.17
N ALA A 404 13.81 -6.32 -5.12
CA ALA A 404 12.61 -5.54 -5.41
C ALA A 404 12.07 -5.83 -6.83
N GLY A 405 10.74 -5.92 -6.96
CA GLY A 405 10.02 -6.18 -8.21
C GLY A 405 9.94 -7.65 -8.63
N TYR A 406 10.80 -8.54 -8.15
CA TYR A 406 10.85 -9.92 -8.66
C TYR A 406 9.61 -10.77 -8.41
N PRO A 407 9.09 -10.85 -7.17
CA PRO A 407 7.90 -11.63 -6.90
C PRO A 407 6.72 -11.13 -7.73
N GLN A 408 6.54 -9.81 -7.79
CA GLN A 408 5.45 -9.21 -8.57
C GLN A 408 5.62 -9.46 -10.09
N TYR A 409 6.85 -9.38 -10.62
CA TYR A 409 7.13 -9.71 -12.02
C TYR A 409 6.86 -11.19 -12.33
N GLN A 410 7.38 -12.12 -11.52
CA GLN A 410 7.26 -13.56 -11.78
C GLN A 410 5.80 -14.01 -11.85
N GLN A 411 4.96 -13.49 -10.94
CA GLN A 411 3.52 -13.77 -10.90
C GLN A 411 2.78 -13.18 -12.12
N ASN A 412 3.39 -12.29 -12.89
CA ASN A 412 2.73 -11.60 -13.99
C ASN A 412 3.52 -11.63 -15.30
N GLN A 413 4.55 -12.46 -15.41
CA GLN A 413 5.49 -12.47 -16.54
C GLN A 413 4.81 -12.56 -17.91
N GLU A 414 3.80 -13.42 -18.05
CA GLU A 414 3.08 -13.62 -19.31
C GLU A 414 2.18 -12.43 -19.63
N LEU A 415 1.51 -11.87 -18.62
CA LEU A 415 0.67 -10.68 -18.77
C LEU A 415 1.52 -9.47 -19.20
N ILE A 416 2.67 -9.28 -18.56
CA ILE A 416 3.63 -8.22 -18.87
C ILE A 416 4.18 -8.41 -20.30
N ALA A 417 4.65 -9.62 -20.63
CA ALA A 417 5.19 -9.92 -21.96
C ALA A 417 4.17 -9.63 -23.07
N ARG A 418 2.91 -10.06 -22.89
CA ARG A 418 1.84 -9.84 -23.87
C ARG A 418 1.53 -8.36 -24.09
N ASN A 419 1.48 -7.58 -23.01
CA ASN A 419 1.25 -6.14 -23.11
C ASN A 419 2.46 -5.41 -23.70
N LEU A 420 3.67 -5.81 -23.34
CA LEU A 420 4.89 -5.29 -23.95
C LEU A 420 4.94 -5.55 -25.45
N GLU A 421 4.62 -6.76 -25.91
CA GLU A 421 4.54 -7.09 -27.33
C GLU A 421 3.54 -6.20 -28.07
N PHE A 422 2.39 -5.94 -27.45
CA PHE A 422 1.39 -5.02 -28.01
C PHE A 422 1.94 -3.59 -28.13
N VAL A 423 2.52 -3.06 -27.05
CA VAL A 423 3.11 -1.71 -27.01
C VAL A 423 4.22 -1.59 -28.05
N ALA A 424 5.15 -2.55 -28.08
CA ALA A 424 6.27 -2.59 -29.00
C ALA A 424 5.81 -2.57 -30.48
N ARG A 425 4.74 -3.31 -30.83
CA ARG A 425 4.13 -3.26 -32.18
C ARG A 425 3.50 -1.92 -32.54
N LYS A 426 3.17 -1.09 -31.56
CA LYS A 426 2.65 0.28 -31.76
C LYS A 426 3.76 1.32 -31.88
N SER A 427 5.00 0.96 -31.57
CA SER A 427 6.17 1.81 -31.76
C SER A 427 6.71 1.73 -33.19
N GLN A 428 7.22 2.85 -33.68
CA GLN A 428 8.17 2.84 -34.79
C GLN A 428 9.43 2.05 -34.36
N GLY A 429 9.87 1.12 -35.19
CA GLY A 429 11.02 0.24 -34.88
C GLY A 429 10.68 -1.00 -34.05
N GLY A 430 9.42 -1.20 -33.64
CA GLY A 430 9.00 -2.46 -33.00
C GLY A 430 9.50 -2.64 -31.56
N LYS A 431 9.92 -1.56 -30.88
CA LYS A 431 10.45 -1.57 -29.52
C LYS A 431 9.80 -0.49 -28.64
N ALA A 432 9.58 -0.78 -27.36
CA ALA A 432 8.90 0.10 -26.43
C ALA A 432 9.87 0.89 -25.53
N VAL A 433 9.42 2.04 -25.05
CA VAL A 433 10.02 2.73 -23.91
C VAL A 433 9.41 2.15 -22.64
N LEU A 434 10.24 1.75 -21.68
CA LEU A 434 9.82 1.26 -20.38
C LEU A 434 10.12 2.31 -19.32
N THR A 435 9.14 2.59 -18.45
CA THR A 435 9.34 3.55 -17.37
C THR A 435 8.59 3.18 -16.10
N GLY A 436 9.01 3.77 -15.00
CA GLY A 436 8.36 3.61 -13.70
C GLY A 436 9.11 4.33 -12.60
N HIS A 437 8.37 4.61 -11.53
CA HIS A 437 8.89 5.16 -10.28
C HIS A 437 8.97 4.07 -9.21
N SER A 438 9.92 4.14 -8.28
CA SER A 438 10.03 3.18 -7.16
C SER A 438 10.00 1.72 -7.65
N LEU A 439 9.14 0.87 -7.06
CA LEU A 439 8.86 -0.51 -7.49
C LEU A 439 8.59 -0.64 -9.01
N GLY A 440 7.85 0.31 -9.59
CA GLY A 440 7.57 0.34 -11.02
C GLY A 440 8.83 0.51 -11.87
N GLY A 441 9.81 1.26 -11.37
CA GLY A 441 11.12 1.36 -11.99
C GLY A 441 11.93 0.06 -11.88
N ALA A 442 11.75 -0.73 -10.81
CA ALA A 442 12.30 -2.08 -10.72
C ALA A 442 11.68 -3.00 -11.78
N LEU A 443 10.36 -2.99 -11.90
CA LEU A 443 9.62 -3.77 -12.90
C LEU A 443 10.02 -3.40 -14.34
N ALA A 444 10.21 -2.10 -14.64
CA ALA A 444 10.69 -1.65 -15.94
C ALA A 444 12.07 -2.23 -16.27
N GLN A 445 13.00 -2.22 -15.31
CA GLN A 445 14.33 -2.80 -15.48
C GLN A 445 14.30 -4.32 -15.66
N ILE A 446 13.51 -5.04 -14.85
CA ILE A 446 13.36 -6.50 -14.96
C ILE A 446 12.74 -6.85 -16.32
N THR A 447 11.70 -6.13 -16.73
CA THR A 447 11.03 -6.33 -18.03
C THR A 447 12.01 -6.16 -19.19
N ALA A 448 12.86 -5.13 -19.16
CA ALA A 448 13.90 -4.92 -20.15
C ALA A 448 14.89 -6.09 -20.23
N ALA A 449 15.31 -6.60 -19.06
CA ALA A 449 16.24 -7.72 -18.98
C ALA A 449 15.63 -9.02 -19.52
N LYS A 450 14.32 -9.24 -19.35
CA LYS A 450 13.62 -10.43 -19.87
C LYS A 450 13.21 -10.30 -21.33
N HIS A 451 12.98 -9.08 -21.81
CA HIS A 451 12.50 -8.81 -23.17
C HIS A 451 13.36 -7.76 -23.88
N PRO A 452 14.68 -7.97 -24.01
CA PRO A 452 15.58 -6.96 -24.56
C PRO A 452 15.27 -6.64 -26.04
N ASN A 453 14.80 -7.62 -26.81
CA ASN A 453 14.42 -7.43 -28.22
C ASN A 453 13.20 -6.52 -28.42
N LEU A 454 12.40 -6.30 -27.37
CA LEU A 454 11.19 -5.46 -27.41
C LEU A 454 11.41 -4.12 -26.71
N THR A 455 12.62 -3.85 -26.23
CA THR A 455 12.92 -2.69 -25.39
C THR A 455 13.87 -1.76 -26.13
N ASP A 456 13.50 -0.48 -26.21
CA ASP A 456 14.33 0.58 -26.78
C ASP A 456 15.03 1.37 -25.67
N GLN A 457 14.24 1.82 -24.69
CA GLN A 457 14.72 2.66 -23.60
C GLN A 457 14.14 2.20 -22.27
N VAL A 458 14.93 2.40 -21.20
CA VAL A 458 14.50 2.21 -19.82
C VAL A 458 14.79 3.48 -19.04
N VAL A 459 13.73 4.18 -18.62
CA VAL A 459 13.85 5.45 -17.89
C VAL A 459 13.18 5.31 -16.54
N THR A 460 13.94 5.46 -15.45
CA THR A 460 13.41 5.15 -14.10
C THR A 460 13.67 6.27 -13.11
N PHE A 461 12.74 6.40 -12.15
CA PHE A 461 12.70 7.49 -11.18
C PHE A 461 12.69 6.91 -9.77
N MET A 462 13.67 7.26 -8.94
CA MET A 462 13.74 6.85 -7.53
C MET A 462 13.61 5.32 -7.37
N ALA A 463 14.10 4.57 -8.37
CA ALA A 463 13.94 3.13 -8.47
C ALA A 463 15.08 2.39 -7.77
N PRO A 464 14.81 1.23 -7.14
CA PRO A 464 15.85 0.36 -6.64
C PRO A 464 16.61 -0.30 -7.81
N ALA A 465 17.80 -0.81 -7.50
CA ALA A 465 18.54 -1.66 -8.41
C ALA A 465 17.91 -3.06 -8.52
N ILE A 466 18.29 -3.83 -9.54
CA ILE A 466 17.82 -5.20 -9.76
C ILE A 466 18.95 -6.21 -9.53
N ARG A 467 18.69 -7.51 -9.70
CA ARG A 467 19.74 -8.54 -9.65
C ARG A 467 20.80 -8.28 -10.71
N THR A 468 22.05 -8.50 -10.33
CA THR A 468 23.22 -8.37 -11.20
C THR A 468 23.13 -9.27 -12.43
N ALA A 469 22.56 -10.47 -12.29
CA ALA A 469 22.40 -11.42 -13.39
C ALA A 469 21.51 -10.87 -14.51
N ASP A 470 20.39 -10.24 -14.16
CA ASP A 470 19.43 -9.69 -15.11
C ASP A 470 19.98 -8.40 -15.76
N ALA A 471 20.62 -7.52 -14.98
CA ALA A 471 21.31 -6.35 -15.54
C ALA A 471 22.40 -6.75 -16.54
N LYS A 472 23.13 -7.86 -16.29
CA LYS A 472 24.12 -8.41 -17.23
C LYS A 472 23.50 -8.94 -18.53
N THR A 473 22.23 -9.37 -18.53
CA THR A 473 21.55 -9.78 -19.77
C THR A 473 21.41 -8.60 -20.74
N VAL A 474 21.07 -7.42 -20.22
CA VAL A 474 21.03 -6.19 -21.02
C VAL A 474 22.43 -5.78 -21.49
N ASP A 475 23.44 -5.89 -20.63
CA ASP A 475 24.85 -5.64 -21.03
C ASP A 475 25.28 -6.55 -22.18
N GLN A 476 24.92 -7.84 -22.12
CA GLN A 476 25.22 -8.80 -23.17
C GLN A 476 24.47 -8.47 -24.47
N TYR A 477 23.20 -8.12 -24.37
CA TYR A 477 22.39 -7.68 -25.51
C TYR A 477 23.03 -6.49 -26.23
N ASN A 478 23.39 -5.43 -25.48
CA ASN A 478 23.98 -4.21 -26.01
C ASN A 478 25.38 -4.44 -26.63
N ARG A 479 26.16 -5.39 -26.13
CA ARG A 479 27.45 -5.76 -26.74
C ARG A 479 27.28 -6.36 -28.13
N VAL A 480 26.20 -7.11 -28.35
CA VAL A 480 25.87 -7.74 -29.64
C VAL A 480 25.19 -6.73 -30.57
N HIS A 481 24.29 -5.89 -30.05
CA HIS A 481 23.48 -4.94 -30.81
C HIS A 481 24.02 -3.51 -30.69
N LYS A 482 25.25 -3.28 -31.16
CA LYS A 482 25.94 -1.99 -30.99
C LYS A 482 25.26 -0.82 -31.72
N ASP A 483 24.57 -1.10 -32.81
CA ASP A 483 23.90 -0.10 -33.64
C ASP A 483 22.46 0.18 -33.18
N ASP A 484 21.95 -0.61 -32.22
CA ASP A 484 20.60 -0.51 -31.67
C ASP A 484 20.57 -1.00 -30.20
N PRO A 485 21.37 -0.38 -29.31
CA PRO A 485 21.44 -0.78 -27.92
C PRO A 485 20.22 -0.30 -27.14
N ILE A 486 19.91 -0.99 -26.04
CA ILE A 486 18.97 -0.51 -25.03
C ILE A 486 19.63 0.63 -24.26
N GLU A 487 19.03 1.81 -24.28
CA GLU A 487 19.52 2.94 -23.50
C GLU A 487 18.83 2.98 -22.12
N ALA A 488 19.61 3.07 -21.06
CA ALA A 488 19.08 3.21 -19.70
C ALA A 488 19.40 4.59 -19.11
N ARG A 489 18.41 5.23 -18.49
CA ARG A 489 18.55 6.49 -17.74
C ARG A 489 17.86 6.37 -16.38
N HIS A 490 18.57 6.75 -15.33
CA HIS A 490 18.12 6.62 -13.95
C HIS A 490 18.19 7.98 -13.25
N TYR A 491 17.12 8.38 -12.58
CA TYR A 491 17.01 9.66 -11.87
C TYR A 491 16.81 9.38 -10.39
N ARG A 492 17.63 9.98 -9.53
CA ARG A 492 17.50 9.85 -8.07
C ARG A 492 17.67 11.17 -7.33
N VAL A 493 16.98 11.31 -6.20
CA VAL A 493 17.21 12.40 -5.25
C VAL A 493 18.02 11.87 -4.07
N GLU A 494 19.09 12.59 -3.72
CA GLU A 494 19.95 12.28 -2.58
C GLU A 494 19.16 12.37 -1.27
N GLY A 495 19.29 11.34 -0.43
CA GLY A 495 18.48 11.17 0.77
C GLY A 495 17.38 10.13 0.65
N ASP A 496 17.01 9.73 -0.58
CA ASP A 496 16.10 8.61 -0.81
C ASP A 496 16.80 7.26 -0.54
N LEU A 497 16.12 6.40 0.22
CA LEU A 497 16.61 5.09 0.61
C LEU A 497 16.22 3.98 -0.38
N VAL A 498 15.17 4.14 -1.19
CA VAL A 498 14.73 3.10 -2.14
C VAL A 498 15.78 2.81 -3.21
N PRO A 499 16.41 3.84 -3.82
CA PRO A 499 17.52 3.62 -4.73
C PRO A 499 18.71 2.87 -4.13
N LEU A 500 18.80 2.70 -2.79
CA LEU A 500 19.86 1.94 -2.12
C LEU A 500 19.59 0.43 -2.09
N ALA A 501 18.38 -0.02 -2.40
CA ALA A 501 18.04 -1.43 -2.46
C ALA A 501 18.45 -2.06 -3.81
N GLY A 502 18.61 -3.39 -3.82
CA GLY A 502 19.01 -4.15 -5.00
C GLY A 502 20.52 -4.21 -5.23
N GLU A 503 20.94 -4.84 -6.33
CA GLU A 503 22.36 -5.13 -6.58
C GLU A 503 23.00 -4.25 -7.67
N LYS A 504 22.36 -4.16 -8.83
CA LYS A 504 22.87 -3.45 -10.00
C LYS A 504 21.74 -2.81 -10.82
N LEU A 505 21.84 -1.51 -11.09
CA LEU A 505 21.01 -0.82 -12.08
C LEU A 505 21.39 -1.28 -13.50
N LEU A 506 20.49 -1.13 -14.46
CA LEU A 506 20.87 -1.30 -15.87
C LEU A 506 22.03 -0.36 -16.24
N THR A 507 22.95 -0.83 -17.06
CA THR A 507 24.10 -0.01 -17.48
C THR A 507 23.60 1.13 -18.37
N GLY A 508 23.88 2.36 -17.96
CA GLY A 508 23.41 3.57 -18.64
C GLY A 508 23.83 4.84 -17.90
N LYS A 509 23.03 5.90 -17.99
CA LYS A 509 23.28 7.15 -17.29
C LYS A 509 22.52 7.21 -15.97
N LEU A 510 23.17 7.70 -14.92
CA LEU A 510 22.57 7.94 -13.62
C LEU A 510 22.71 9.42 -13.26
N TYR A 511 21.59 10.11 -13.10
CA TYR A 511 21.51 11.51 -12.69
C TYR A 511 21.09 11.62 -11.23
N THR A 512 21.79 12.46 -10.49
CA THR A 512 21.54 12.67 -9.06
C THR A 512 21.19 14.13 -8.78
N PHE A 513 20.26 14.33 -7.85
CA PHE A 513 19.79 15.65 -7.43
C PHE A 513 19.82 15.79 -5.90
N GLU A 514 20.11 16.98 -5.41
CA GLU A 514 19.95 17.36 -4.01
C GLU A 514 18.65 18.13 -3.83
N ARG A 515 17.81 17.69 -2.87
CA ARG A 515 16.67 18.48 -2.40
C ARG A 515 17.07 19.38 -1.23
N ARG A 516 16.81 20.67 -1.38
CA ARG A 516 17.05 21.70 -0.35
C ARG A 516 15.75 22.40 -0.02
N VAL A 517 15.57 22.72 1.25
CA VAL A 517 14.36 23.39 1.74
C VAL A 517 14.74 24.58 2.61
N ARG A 518 13.92 25.64 2.57
CA ARG A 518 13.96 26.75 3.53
C ARG A 518 12.54 27.15 3.89
N LYS A 519 12.32 27.57 5.14
CA LYS A 519 10.98 27.92 5.63
C LYS A 519 10.47 29.26 5.08
N ASP A 520 11.38 30.16 4.73
CA ASP A 520 11.10 31.47 4.17
C ASP A 520 12.36 32.01 3.47
N SER A 521 12.21 33.12 2.74
CA SER A 521 13.29 33.73 1.95
C SER A 521 14.50 34.20 2.78
N ASN A 522 14.31 34.42 4.08
CA ASN A 522 15.33 34.96 4.98
C ASN A 522 16.13 33.87 5.68
N GLN A 523 15.74 32.60 5.55
CA GLN A 523 16.46 31.45 6.11
C GLN A 523 17.43 30.83 5.10
N PRO A 524 18.58 30.30 5.58
CA PRO A 524 19.51 29.59 4.71
C PRO A 524 18.89 28.29 4.20
N TRP A 525 19.21 27.94 2.96
CA TRP A 525 18.89 26.63 2.39
C TRP A 525 19.49 25.51 3.24
N ARG A 526 18.67 24.52 3.60
CA ARG A 526 19.11 23.32 4.31
C ARG A 526 18.82 22.09 3.47
N THR A 527 19.72 21.12 3.48
CA THR A 527 19.36 19.76 3.07
C THR A 527 18.41 19.20 4.13
N GLY A 528 17.27 18.64 3.71
CA GLY A 528 16.26 18.12 4.64
C GLY A 528 16.86 17.14 5.66
N GLY A 529 16.36 17.14 6.90
CA GLY A 529 16.86 16.25 7.94
C GLY A 529 16.62 14.77 7.63
N LEU A 530 17.56 13.89 8.02
CA LEU A 530 17.65 12.45 7.66
C LEU A 530 16.35 11.61 7.77
N TRP A 531 15.33 12.04 8.52
CA TRP A 531 14.10 11.26 8.75
C TRP A 531 12.81 11.96 8.32
N GLY A 532 12.80 13.28 8.14
CA GLY A 532 11.71 13.97 7.39
C GLY A 532 11.92 13.90 5.88
N ALA A 533 13.13 13.55 5.44
CA ALA A 533 13.55 13.64 4.06
C ALA A 533 13.29 12.38 3.20
N VAL A 534 13.03 11.19 3.75
CA VAL A 534 12.95 9.98 2.89
C VAL A 534 11.69 9.96 2.03
N ILE A 535 10.51 10.24 2.60
CA ILE A 535 9.26 10.29 1.84
C ILE A 535 9.25 11.47 0.88
N ASP A 536 9.62 12.66 1.37
CA ASP A 536 9.68 13.87 0.57
C ASP A 536 10.63 13.72 -0.62
N THR A 537 11.85 13.19 -0.42
CA THR A 537 12.82 12.99 -1.50
C THR A 537 12.38 11.88 -2.46
N HIS A 538 11.74 10.83 -1.96
CA HIS A 538 11.25 9.73 -2.79
C HIS A 538 10.12 10.17 -3.73
N LEU A 539 9.24 11.06 -3.27
CA LEU A 539 8.10 11.56 -4.04
C LEU A 539 8.39 12.86 -4.82
N THR A 540 9.64 13.33 -4.79
CA THR A 540 10.09 14.53 -5.51
C THR A 540 10.14 14.27 -7.02
N HIS A 541 9.73 15.28 -7.80
CA HIS A 541 9.82 15.34 -9.27
C HIS A 541 10.99 16.23 -9.70
N PRO A 542 12.25 15.76 -9.62
CA PRO A 542 13.40 16.62 -9.86
C PRO A 542 13.43 17.27 -11.25
N LEU A 543 12.89 16.63 -12.30
CA LEU A 543 12.97 17.18 -13.66
C LEU A 543 11.92 18.27 -13.88
N ALA A 544 10.68 18.04 -13.48
CA ALA A 544 9.63 19.06 -13.52
C ALA A 544 10.00 20.30 -12.68
N HIS A 545 10.58 20.09 -11.50
CA HIS A 545 11.00 21.19 -10.63
C HIS A 545 12.15 22.02 -11.20
N LEU A 546 13.05 21.38 -11.98
CA LEU A 546 14.10 22.11 -12.70
C LEU A 546 13.55 22.95 -13.85
N ILE A 547 12.46 22.52 -14.49
CA ILE A 547 11.76 23.32 -15.52
C ILE A 547 11.18 24.57 -14.87
N ASP A 548 10.44 24.42 -13.78
CA ASP A 548 9.85 25.53 -13.01
C ASP A 548 10.94 26.55 -12.57
N GLN A 549 11.99 26.07 -11.90
CA GLN A 549 13.04 26.93 -11.35
C GLN A 549 13.82 27.75 -12.36
N GLN A 550 14.02 27.20 -13.55
CA GLN A 550 14.92 27.79 -14.52
C GLN A 550 14.18 28.40 -15.71
N GLY A 551 12.86 28.20 -15.77
CA GLY A 551 11.98 28.61 -16.85
C GLY A 551 11.93 27.61 -18.00
N ALA A 552 10.73 27.35 -18.49
CA ALA A 552 10.50 26.53 -19.68
C ALA A 552 11.04 27.21 -20.95
N THR A 553 11.80 26.47 -21.76
CA THR A 553 12.45 27.00 -22.98
C THR A 553 11.74 26.59 -24.27
N ASN A 554 10.76 25.69 -24.20
CA ASN A 554 9.99 25.21 -25.34
C ASN A 554 8.53 24.89 -24.95
N PRO A 555 7.62 24.73 -25.92
CA PRO A 555 6.20 24.51 -25.66
C PRO A 555 5.88 23.24 -24.86
N TYR A 556 6.71 22.19 -24.95
CA TYR A 556 6.51 20.96 -24.20
C TYR A 556 6.88 21.13 -22.73
N GLN A 557 7.97 21.85 -22.44
CA GLN A 557 8.33 22.22 -21.08
C GLN A 557 7.31 23.18 -20.47
N GLN A 558 6.75 24.11 -21.26
CA GLN A 558 5.66 24.98 -20.80
C GLN A 558 4.43 24.17 -20.42
N ALA A 559 4.10 23.13 -21.20
CA ALA A 559 3.00 22.23 -20.83
C ALA A 559 3.30 21.45 -19.55
N ILE A 560 4.53 20.99 -19.32
CA ILE A 560 4.92 20.35 -18.05
C ILE A 560 4.80 21.34 -16.88
N ASP A 561 5.24 22.58 -17.05
CA ASP A 561 5.16 23.62 -16.03
C ASP A 561 3.70 23.97 -15.67
N GLN A 562 2.83 24.04 -16.68
CA GLN A 562 1.42 24.43 -16.51
C GLN A 562 0.49 23.28 -16.10
N HIS A 563 0.85 22.03 -16.46
CA HIS A 563 -0.05 20.87 -16.35
C HIS A 563 0.60 19.67 -15.65
N GLY A 564 1.87 19.77 -15.26
CA GLY A 564 2.57 18.76 -14.48
C GLY A 564 2.14 18.70 -13.02
N ALA A 565 2.52 17.63 -12.34
CA ALA A 565 2.41 17.53 -10.89
C ALA A 565 3.45 18.41 -10.20
N HIS A 566 3.01 19.13 -9.17
CA HIS A 566 3.89 19.89 -8.28
C HIS A 566 4.23 19.06 -7.01
N ASP A 567 5.27 19.46 -6.27
CA ASP A 567 5.64 18.82 -4.99
C ASP A 567 4.44 18.90 -4.01
N PRO A 568 4.01 17.78 -3.40
CA PRO A 568 2.80 17.70 -2.57
C PRO A 568 2.82 18.61 -1.33
N TYR A 569 3.98 19.16 -0.96
CA TYR A 569 4.14 20.02 0.21
C TYR A 569 4.18 21.52 -0.08
N LEU A 570 3.84 21.94 -1.31
CA LEU A 570 3.64 23.36 -1.62
C LEU A 570 2.34 23.94 -1.03
N ASN A 571 1.40 23.10 -0.58
CA ASN A 571 0.07 23.50 -0.09
C ASN A 571 -0.21 23.21 1.40
N SER A 572 0.78 22.81 2.20
CA SER A 572 0.60 22.82 3.67
C SER A 572 0.88 24.24 4.18
N SER A 573 0.17 24.66 5.24
CA SER A 573 0.18 26.02 5.80
C SER A 573 1.53 26.54 6.34
N GLU A 574 2.64 25.85 6.06
CA GLU A 574 4.00 26.32 6.25
C GLU A 574 4.70 26.35 4.88
N THR A 575 4.74 27.51 4.23
CA THR A 575 5.32 27.71 2.89
C THR A 575 6.84 27.49 2.88
N ALA A 576 7.30 26.24 2.95
CA ALA A 576 8.69 25.91 2.74
C ALA A 576 9.02 25.99 1.25
N GLU A 577 9.97 26.84 0.86
CA GLU A 577 10.49 26.85 -0.49
C GLU A 577 11.37 25.62 -0.73
N VAL A 578 11.20 24.97 -1.89
CA VAL A 578 11.97 23.78 -2.30
C VAL A 578 12.93 24.15 -3.44
N ASN A 579 14.19 23.78 -3.29
CA ASN A 579 15.22 23.91 -4.30
C ASN A 579 15.79 22.54 -4.72
N ILE A 580 15.83 22.27 -6.02
CA ILE A 580 16.38 21.03 -6.57
C ILE A 580 17.67 21.39 -7.29
N LYS A 581 18.77 20.89 -6.75
CA LYS A 581 20.10 21.14 -7.31
C LYS A 581 20.62 19.88 -7.96
N TRP A 582 21.00 19.96 -9.23
CA TRP A 582 21.73 18.88 -9.87
C TRP A 582 23.07 18.64 -9.16
N SER A 583 23.30 17.41 -8.69
CA SER A 583 24.48 17.01 -7.92
C SER A 583 25.49 16.17 -8.69
N GLY A 584 25.08 15.54 -9.79
CA GLY A 584 26.00 14.79 -10.64
C GLY A 584 25.34 13.93 -11.71
N ALA A 585 26.17 13.45 -12.64
CA ALA A 585 25.82 12.42 -13.61
C ALA A 585 26.94 11.39 -13.65
N TYR A 586 26.57 10.12 -13.71
CA TYR A 586 27.49 8.97 -13.74
C TYR A 586 27.19 8.11 -14.96
N ASP A 587 28.25 7.67 -15.63
CA ASP A 587 28.16 6.69 -16.71
C ASP A 587 28.42 5.31 -16.12
N LEU A 588 27.36 4.54 -15.87
CA LEU A 588 27.45 3.24 -15.20
C LEU A 588 28.22 2.18 -16.01
N SER A 589 28.63 2.48 -17.25
CA SER A 589 29.55 1.63 -18.02
C SER A 589 31.03 1.81 -17.62
N LYS A 590 31.36 2.94 -16.99
CA LYS A 590 32.73 3.35 -16.62
C LYS A 590 32.86 3.57 -15.12
N ASP A 591 31.87 4.22 -14.56
CA ASP A 591 31.79 4.61 -13.17
C ASP A 591 31.13 3.50 -12.37
N LYS A 592 31.71 3.15 -11.23
CA LYS A 592 30.96 2.39 -10.22
C LYS A 592 29.90 3.33 -9.64
N ASP A 593 28.69 2.84 -9.40
CA ASP A 593 27.71 3.61 -8.62
C ASP A 593 28.41 4.00 -7.30
N PRO A 594 28.58 5.30 -7.01
CA PRO A 594 29.35 5.79 -5.86
C PRO A 594 28.80 5.27 -4.52
N ARG A 595 27.60 4.67 -4.50
CA ARG A 595 26.97 4.05 -3.33
C ARG A 595 27.33 2.58 -3.12
N LEU A 596 27.82 1.86 -4.13
CA LEU A 596 28.22 0.45 -4.01
C LEU A 596 29.57 0.26 -3.29
N ASN A 597 30.11 1.31 -2.68
CA ASN A 597 31.31 1.28 -1.85
C ASN A 597 31.00 1.06 -0.35
N LEU A 598 29.80 0.56 -0.02
CA LEU A 598 29.49 0.01 1.29
C LEU A 598 29.94 -1.45 1.32
N SER A 599 30.78 -1.83 2.28
CA SER A 599 31.38 -3.17 2.44
C SER A 599 30.38 -4.27 2.83
N GLN A 600 29.08 -4.08 2.60
CA GLN A 600 28.07 -5.12 2.66
C GLN A 600 27.14 -4.98 1.45
N PRO A 601 27.24 -5.87 0.45
CA PRO A 601 26.15 -6.06 -0.50
C PRO A 601 24.98 -6.70 0.26
N HIS A 602 23.76 -6.52 -0.25
CA HIS A 602 22.51 -7.07 0.33
C HIS A 602 21.91 -6.26 1.49
N LEU A 603 21.55 -5.00 1.25
CA LEU A 603 20.25 -4.57 1.79
C LEU A 603 19.17 -5.09 0.85
N ALA A 604 18.90 -6.40 0.94
CA ALA A 604 17.50 -6.82 0.84
C ALA A 604 16.83 -6.07 2.00
N THR A 605 16.16 -4.97 1.68
CA THR A 605 15.59 -4.05 2.67
C THR A 605 14.37 -4.69 3.32
N ALA A 606 14.59 -5.66 4.19
CA ALA A 606 13.68 -5.99 5.28
C ALA A 606 14.44 -6.79 6.36
N PRO A 607 14.61 -6.24 7.57
CA PRO A 607 14.83 -7.07 8.74
C PRO A 607 13.67 -8.07 8.86
N GLN A 608 13.91 -9.19 9.57
CA GLN A 608 12.94 -10.20 10.02
C GLN A 608 11.62 -9.64 10.61
N LYS A 609 11.56 -8.33 10.88
CA LYS A 609 10.42 -7.54 11.33
C LYS A 609 9.27 -7.38 10.29
N TYR A 610 9.53 -7.49 8.97
CA TYR A 610 8.48 -7.36 7.93
C TYR A 610 7.96 -8.69 7.37
N TYR A 611 8.57 -9.81 7.77
CA TYR A 611 8.11 -11.16 7.43
C TYR A 611 6.60 -11.31 7.67
N TRP A 612 6.14 -10.89 8.85
CA TRP A 612 4.73 -10.99 9.23
C TRP A 612 3.81 -10.17 8.32
N ALA A 613 4.21 -8.97 7.91
CA ALA A 613 3.40 -8.16 6.99
C ALA A 613 3.24 -8.81 5.60
N ALA A 614 4.29 -9.44 5.07
CA ALA A 614 4.22 -10.17 3.80
C ALA A 614 3.37 -11.45 3.92
N VAL A 615 3.45 -12.15 5.05
CA VAL A 615 2.63 -13.33 5.36
C VAL A 615 1.15 -12.96 5.52
N ASP A 616 0.85 -11.86 6.21
CA ASP A 616 -0.52 -11.36 6.38
C ASP A 616 -1.13 -10.99 5.03
N VAL A 617 -0.41 -10.19 4.24
CA VAL A 617 -0.81 -9.82 2.87
C VAL A 617 -1.02 -11.05 1.98
N TYR A 618 -0.18 -12.08 2.12
CA TYR A 618 -0.36 -13.33 1.41
C TYR A 618 -1.70 -13.98 1.76
N TYR A 619 -1.99 -14.17 3.06
CA TYR A 619 -3.23 -14.81 3.49
C TYR A 619 -4.48 -13.97 3.18
N ASP A 620 -4.38 -12.65 3.22
CA ASP A 620 -5.49 -11.75 2.89
C ASP A 620 -5.87 -11.83 1.41
N ARG A 621 -4.88 -12.00 0.52
CA ARG A 621 -5.12 -11.96 -0.94
C ARG A 621 -5.08 -13.31 -1.64
N ILE A 622 -4.69 -14.38 -0.96
CA ILE A 622 -4.51 -15.67 -1.64
C ILE A 622 -5.80 -16.17 -2.31
N ALA A 623 -6.97 -15.98 -1.69
CA ALA A 623 -8.26 -16.34 -2.29
C ALA A 623 -8.55 -15.51 -3.55
N TYR A 624 -8.34 -14.19 -3.48
CA TYR A 624 -8.49 -13.29 -4.62
C TYR A 624 -7.56 -13.67 -5.77
N THR A 625 -6.26 -13.77 -5.50
CA THR A 625 -5.26 -14.08 -6.52
C THR A 625 -5.48 -15.46 -7.13
N THR A 626 -5.92 -16.45 -6.36
CA THR A 626 -6.24 -17.80 -6.86
C THR A 626 -7.44 -17.79 -7.79
N LEU A 627 -8.52 -17.08 -7.44
CA LEU A 627 -9.66 -16.95 -8.33
C LEU A 627 -9.31 -16.13 -9.57
N LEU A 628 -8.55 -15.02 -9.41
CA LEU A 628 -8.10 -14.19 -10.52
C LEU A 628 -7.34 -15.03 -11.54
N GLU A 629 -6.36 -15.83 -11.13
CA GLU A 629 -5.60 -16.70 -12.03
C GLU A 629 -6.49 -17.65 -12.84
N ALA A 630 -7.51 -18.24 -12.21
CA ALA A 630 -8.46 -19.10 -12.89
C ALA A 630 -9.28 -18.32 -13.94
N ILE A 631 -9.71 -17.10 -13.61
CA ILE A 631 -10.42 -16.20 -14.54
C ILE A 631 -9.50 -15.72 -15.66
N GLU A 632 -8.23 -15.43 -15.39
CA GLU A 632 -7.23 -15.08 -16.41
C GLU A 632 -7.05 -16.24 -17.41
N ALA A 633 -7.04 -17.48 -16.92
CA ALA A 633 -7.00 -18.66 -17.79
C ALA A 633 -8.24 -18.77 -18.70
N ILE A 634 -9.43 -18.37 -18.20
CA ILE A 634 -10.64 -18.25 -19.02
C ILE A 634 -10.46 -17.10 -20.04
N ALA A 635 -9.97 -15.93 -19.62
CA ALA A 635 -9.74 -14.78 -20.49
C ALA A 635 -8.86 -15.14 -21.69
N LYS A 636 -7.79 -15.92 -21.47
CA LYS A 636 -6.90 -16.39 -22.56
C LYS A 636 -7.61 -17.23 -23.62
N ARG A 637 -8.64 -18.00 -23.25
CA ARG A 637 -9.39 -18.88 -24.15
C ARG A 637 -10.54 -18.20 -24.88
N HIS A 638 -10.94 -17.00 -24.44
CA HIS A 638 -12.10 -16.29 -24.97
C HIS A 638 -11.70 -14.93 -25.56
N ASP A 639 -11.73 -14.84 -26.87
CA ASP A 639 -11.32 -13.68 -27.65
C ASP A 639 -12.39 -12.58 -27.75
N GLN A 640 -13.63 -12.86 -27.33
CA GLN A 640 -14.77 -11.96 -27.27
C GLN A 640 -15.24 -11.76 -25.83
N TYR A 641 -15.44 -10.50 -25.42
CA TYR A 641 -15.83 -10.16 -24.05
C TYR A 641 -17.15 -10.81 -23.58
N PRO A 642 -18.25 -10.85 -24.37
CA PRO A 642 -19.50 -11.49 -23.91
C PRO A 642 -19.34 -12.98 -23.62
N ALA A 643 -18.57 -13.70 -24.46
CA ALA A 643 -18.31 -15.12 -24.27
C ALA A 643 -17.42 -15.37 -23.03
N PHE A 644 -16.39 -14.55 -22.85
CA PHE A 644 -15.56 -14.54 -21.65
C PHE A 644 -16.41 -14.29 -20.39
N ARG A 645 -17.20 -13.22 -20.37
CA ARG A 645 -18.00 -12.81 -19.21
C ARG A 645 -18.96 -13.91 -18.78
N LYS A 646 -19.64 -14.55 -19.74
CA LYS A 646 -20.52 -15.68 -19.46
C LYS A 646 -19.76 -16.84 -18.80
N ALA A 647 -18.67 -17.29 -19.42
CA ALA A 647 -17.86 -18.39 -18.89
C ALA A 647 -17.25 -18.08 -17.51
N ALA A 648 -16.82 -16.84 -17.29
CA ALA A 648 -16.27 -16.40 -16.03
C ALA A 648 -17.34 -16.37 -14.92
N LEU A 649 -18.54 -15.82 -15.18
CA LEU A 649 -19.62 -15.80 -14.18
C LEU A 649 -20.13 -17.20 -13.84
N GLU A 650 -20.25 -18.09 -14.84
CA GLU A 650 -20.59 -19.50 -14.60
C GLU A 650 -19.54 -20.18 -13.70
N PHE A 651 -18.25 -19.97 -13.98
CA PHE A 651 -17.16 -20.49 -13.17
C PHE A 651 -17.15 -19.94 -11.74
N ILE A 652 -17.33 -18.62 -11.57
CA ILE A 652 -17.40 -17.96 -10.25
C ILE A 652 -18.55 -18.54 -9.43
N GLY A 653 -19.73 -18.71 -10.04
CA GLY A 653 -20.92 -19.23 -9.37
C GLY A 653 -20.78 -20.69 -8.91
N SER A 654 -20.02 -21.52 -9.64
CA SER A 654 -19.86 -22.94 -9.33
C SER A 654 -18.65 -23.28 -8.44
N THR A 655 -17.83 -22.29 -8.08
CA THR A 655 -16.51 -22.52 -7.47
C THR A 655 -16.50 -22.09 -6.01
N ASP A 656 -16.29 -23.03 -5.09
CA ASP A 656 -16.14 -22.72 -3.66
C ASP A 656 -14.71 -22.93 -3.14
N ARG A 657 -13.90 -23.69 -3.88
CA ARG A 657 -12.53 -24.03 -3.53
C ARG A 657 -11.69 -24.21 -4.78
N LEU A 658 -10.47 -23.71 -4.78
CA LEU A 658 -9.51 -23.85 -5.88
C LEU A 658 -8.16 -24.33 -5.38
N PRO A 659 -7.42 -25.15 -6.13
CA PRO A 659 -6.07 -25.53 -5.72
C PRO A 659 -5.15 -24.30 -5.67
N LEU A 660 -4.19 -24.29 -4.73
CA LEU A 660 -3.09 -23.32 -4.75
C LEU A 660 -2.33 -23.46 -6.06
N SER A 661 -2.13 -22.34 -6.76
CA SER A 661 -1.36 -22.36 -7.98
C SER A 661 0.13 -22.53 -7.73
N LYS A 662 0.86 -22.95 -8.77
CA LYS A 662 2.32 -23.06 -8.73
C LYS A 662 2.98 -21.72 -8.38
N ASP A 663 2.44 -20.64 -8.92
CA ASP A 663 2.94 -19.29 -8.68
C ASP A 663 2.68 -18.88 -7.23
N ALA A 664 1.48 -19.15 -6.69
CA ALA A 664 1.19 -18.88 -5.29
C ALA A 664 2.05 -19.70 -4.31
N LEU A 665 2.38 -20.96 -4.66
CA LEU A 665 3.29 -21.79 -3.89
C LEU A 665 4.73 -21.26 -3.94
N LEU A 666 5.18 -20.82 -5.11
CA LEU A 666 6.49 -20.21 -5.28
C LEU A 666 6.62 -18.93 -4.45
N LEU A 667 5.60 -18.08 -4.46
CA LEU A 667 5.59 -16.87 -3.63
C LEU A 667 5.67 -17.23 -2.14
N ALA A 668 4.84 -18.17 -1.67
CA ALA A 668 4.88 -18.64 -0.27
C ALA A 668 6.27 -19.15 0.13
N GLN A 669 6.97 -19.84 -0.76
CA GLN A 669 8.35 -20.26 -0.55
C GLN A 669 9.31 -19.07 -0.45
N GLN A 670 9.16 -18.07 -1.33
CA GLN A 670 10.01 -16.86 -1.35
C GLN A 670 9.86 -16.01 -0.08
N ILE A 671 8.63 -15.91 0.44
CA ILE A 671 8.34 -15.22 1.71
C ILE A 671 8.42 -16.14 2.93
N GLN A 672 8.88 -17.39 2.75
CA GLN A 672 9.16 -18.38 3.80
C GLN A 672 7.96 -18.72 4.70
N ILE A 673 6.76 -18.86 4.14
CA ILE A 673 5.59 -19.39 4.87
C ILE A 673 5.85 -20.85 5.24
N LYS A 674 5.64 -21.19 6.52
CA LYS A 674 5.89 -22.52 7.07
C LYS A 674 4.64 -23.41 6.99
N ASP A 675 4.87 -24.72 6.84
CA ASP A 675 3.84 -25.76 6.87
C ASP A 675 3.35 -26.11 8.30
N PHE A 676 4.09 -25.68 9.32
CA PHE A 676 3.81 -25.97 10.72
C PHE A 676 3.96 -24.72 11.57
N GLU A 677 3.07 -24.54 12.54
CA GLU A 677 3.16 -23.52 13.58
C GLU A 677 3.77 -24.14 14.85
N GLU A 678 4.72 -23.44 15.48
CA GLU A 678 5.34 -23.87 16.74
C GLU A 678 4.42 -23.52 17.92
N SER A 679 3.95 -24.54 18.64
CA SER A 679 3.38 -24.40 19.98
C SER A 679 4.41 -24.88 21.01
N ILE A 680 4.32 -24.37 22.25
CA ILE A 680 5.20 -24.70 23.38
C ILE A 680 5.24 -26.23 23.63
N PHE A 681 4.24 -26.98 23.16
CA PHE A 681 4.11 -28.43 23.41
C PHE A 681 3.94 -29.31 22.16
N PHE A 682 3.52 -28.80 20.99
CA PHE A 682 3.29 -29.62 19.77
C PHE A 682 3.46 -28.83 18.46
N TYR A 683 3.66 -29.53 17.34
CA TYR A 683 3.58 -28.96 15.98
C TYR A 683 2.16 -29.11 15.43
N ILE A 684 1.52 -28.01 15.05
CA ILE A 684 0.19 -28.01 14.42
C ILE A 684 0.34 -27.66 12.93
N LYS A 685 -0.40 -28.35 12.04
CA LYS A 685 -0.46 -28.01 10.61
C LYS A 685 -0.93 -26.55 10.45
N SER A 686 -0.14 -25.75 9.76
CA SER A 686 -0.46 -24.34 9.52
C SER A 686 -1.67 -24.15 8.60
N ARG A 687 -2.23 -22.94 8.56
CA ARG A 687 -3.27 -22.57 7.58
C ARG A 687 -2.82 -22.86 6.15
N PHE A 688 -1.55 -22.60 5.82
CA PHE A 688 -0.98 -22.89 4.52
C PHE A 688 -0.91 -24.39 4.20
N ALA A 689 -0.54 -25.24 5.15
CA ALA A 689 -0.54 -26.69 4.95
C ALA A 689 -1.96 -27.23 4.64
N LYS A 690 -2.98 -26.74 5.35
CA LYS A 690 -4.39 -27.05 5.03
C LYS A 690 -4.77 -26.57 3.63
N MET A 691 -4.32 -25.39 3.22
CA MET A 691 -4.59 -24.88 1.87
C MET A 691 -3.94 -25.73 0.77
N LYS A 692 -2.77 -26.33 1.02
CA LYS A 692 -2.14 -27.24 0.06
C LYS A 692 -2.92 -28.55 -0.11
N GLU A 693 -3.49 -29.06 0.97
CA GLU A 693 -4.22 -30.34 0.97
C GLU A 693 -5.64 -30.18 0.41
N GLU A 694 -6.33 -29.14 0.84
CA GLU A 694 -7.76 -28.98 0.58
C GLU A 694 -8.01 -27.97 -0.57
N GLY A 695 -7.05 -27.08 -0.89
CA GLY A 695 -7.22 -25.89 -1.74
C GLY A 695 -7.39 -24.56 -0.98
N VAL A 696 -7.78 -23.50 -1.65
CA VAL A 696 -8.10 -22.18 -1.09
C VAL A 696 -9.61 -22.00 -1.16
N LYS A 697 -10.25 -21.71 -0.03
CA LYS A 697 -11.68 -21.39 0.03
C LYS A 697 -11.92 -20.03 -0.62
N ILE A 698 -12.89 -19.96 -1.52
CA ILE A 698 -13.26 -18.74 -2.24
C ILE A 698 -14.51 -18.15 -1.60
N GLY A 699 -14.32 -17.09 -0.81
CA GLY A 699 -15.40 -16.37 -0.15
C GLY A 699 -16.30 -15.63 -1.14
N GLN A 700 -17.55 -15.36 -0.73
CA GLN A 700 -18.54 -14.68 -1.56
C GLN A 700 -18.13 -13.24 -1.90
N ASP A 701 -17.39 -12.60 -0.99
CA ASP A 701 -16.73 -11.31 -1.19
C ASP A 701 -15.76 -11.30 -2.36
N VAL A 702 -14.83 -12.25 -2.37
CA VAL A 702 -13.85 -12.41 -3.45
C VAL A 702 -14.52 -12.69 -4.79
N LYS A 703 -15.62 -13.46 -4.79
CA LYS A 703 -16.42 -13.72 -6.00
C LYS A 703 -17.02 -12.44 -6.57
N TYR A 704 -17.56 -11.57 -5.70
CA TYR A 704 -18.14 -10.29 -6.13
C TYR A 704 -17.07 -9.34 -6.67
N ASP A 705 -15.94 -9.20 -5.98
CA ASP A 705 -14.85 -8.32 -6.39
C ASP A 705 -14.35 -8.69 -7.81
N ILE A 706 -14.12 -9.97 -8.08
CA ILE A 706 -13.66 -10.43 -9.40
C ILE A 706 -14.75 -10.33 -10.46
N ALA A 707 -16.01 -10.55 -10.10
CA ALA A 707 -17.13 -10.41 -11.03
C ALA A 707 -17.29 -8.97 -11.54
N ASP A 708 -17.01 -7.97 -10.69
CA ASP A 708 -17.04 -6.55 -11.06
C ASP A 708 -15.86 -6.17 -11.98
N GLU A 709 -14.71 -6.81 -11.79
CA GLU A 709 -13.49 -6.51 -12.55
C GLU A 709 -13.38 -7.24 -13.91
N LEU A 710 -14.34 -8.07 -14.30
CA LEU A 710 -14.24 -8.92 -15.50
C LEU A 710 -13.85 -8.16 -16.78
N LEU A 711 -14.41 -6.97 -17.00
CA LEU A 711 -14.04 -6.16 -18.17
C LEU A 711 -12.56 -5.77 -18.15
N ARG A 712 -12.07 -5.35 -17.00
CA ARG A 712 -10.67 -4.96 -16.81
C ARG A 712 -9.75 -6.16 -17.00
N ILE A 713 -10.07 -7.28 -16.36
CA ILE A 713 -9.30 -8.54 -16.47
C ILE A 713 -9.20 -8.98 -17.94
N TRP A 714 -10.32 -8.96 -18.67
CA TRP A 714 -10.32 -9.32 -20.08
C TRP A 714 -9.47 -8.35 -20.91
N CYS A 715 -9.61 -7.04 -20.71
CA CYS A 715 -8.81 -6.06 -21.43
C CYS A 715 -7.30 -6.20 -21.17
N SER A 716 -6.89 -6.51 -19.93
CA SER A 716 -5.48 -6.79 -19.59
C SER A 716 -4.89 -7.92 -20.44
N TRP A 717 -5.70 -8.95 -20.74
CA TRP A 717 -5.30 -10.09 -21.57
C TRP A 717 -5.59 -9.90 -23.07
N HIS A 718 -6.30 -8.84 -23.48
CA HIS A 718 -6.63 -8.56 -24.88
C HIS A 718 -6.31 -7.10 -25.25
N PRO A 719 -5.04 -6.70 -25.16
CA PRO A 719 -4.66 -5.31 -25.36
C PRO A 719 -5.03 -4.80 -26.76
N GLY A 720 -5.52 -3.56 -26.82
CA GLY A 720 -6.00 -2.92 -28.05
C GLY A 720 -7.35 -3.41 -28.58
N LYS A 721 -8.00 -4.41 -27.98
CA LYS A 721 -9.37 -4.79 -28.37
C LYS A 721 -10.39 -3.82 -27.78
N LYS A 722 -11.32 -3.35 -28.62
CA LYS A 722 -12.44 -2.52 -28.21
C LYS A 722 -13.61 -3.41 -27.80
N VAL A 723 -14.23 -3.10 -26.66
CA VAL A 723 -15.53 -3.66 -26.28
C VAL A 723 -16.59 -2.67 -26.73
N THR A 724 -17.39 -3.04 -27.72
CA THR A 724 -18.59 -2.28 -28.08
C THR A 724 -19.60 -2.37 -26.93
N ARG A 725 -20.15 -1.22 -26.54
CA ARG A 725 -21.15 -1.11 -25.46
C ARG A 725 -22.32 -2.07 -25.67
#